data_AF-A0A954J8Y2-F1
#
_entry.id   AF-A0A954J8Y2-F1
#
_cell.length_a   1.000
_cell.length_b   1.000
_cell.length_c   1.000
_cell.angle_alpha   90.00
_cell.angle_beta   90.00
_cell.angle_gamma   90.00
#
_symmetry.space_group_name_H-M   'P 1'
#
loop_
_entity.id
_entity.type
_entity.pdbx_description
1 polymer ?
#
loop_
_entity_poly.entity_id
_entity_poly.type
_entity_poly.pdbx_seq_one_letter_code
_entity_poly.pdbx_strand_id
1 'polypeptide(L)'
;MEMTTIQRAVGVLILVGLWIRGASILAAAEQAYFAIQVVDESTGRGVPLVELETIHKLRFVTDSQGLVAIAEPELFDQQVYFSVRSHGYEYPADGFGFRGKAFHVKRGGSETIAIKRINLAERLYRVTGGGIYRDSVLLGKQTPPVAPLLNAGVIGCDSVMAASFRDRIYWFWGDTSRLNHPLGGNFHITGATSRLPGAEGLEPGIGINFDYFVESDGRLRGMAPMAGAGPTWISALTVLREPEGRERLYAGYVKIRNQLESYQWGVVAWDDATQQFTRIASYDNKPPLFLEPQAHTFLQTEADGKEYVYFCNPLPFTRVPATPEAYCDFSRYEGFSCLKTGTGPEAKELDRDRAGRLQYAWKPGTPPLTQQQAKQFIAEGKLEPRERRIALRDVVTGRAVEAHSGSVYWNDYRKRWVLITVELFGESSGLGEVWFAEADEPTGPWVYARKIVTHDRYSFYNPKQHPFFDQEGGRVIFFEGTYTHTFSGNPEATPRYDYNQIMYRLDLSRAELALPVAFYEVNSSNQDVRFVVRAGGTEPTFFAMEQATPGTIPMVWQQSRLEAGMASEETVAAFYALPMDLQTSPETTTPLYEYGHQETGRYVYRTDADWQQVGYFRTPVAVCRVWKGLEYSGPPER
;
A
#
# COMPACT_ATOMS: atom_id res chain seq x y z
N MET A 1 -26.33 -62.79 30.36
CA MET A 1 -26.49 -61.34 30.54
C MET A 1 -25.42 -60.87 31.52
N GLU A 2 -24.15 -60.74 31.09
CA GLU A 2 -23.07 -60.21 31.95
C GLU A 2 -21.75 -59.92 31.20
N MET A 3 -21.79 -59.57 29.90
CA MET A 3 -20.59 -59.25 29.11
C MET A 3 -20.58 -57.87 28.46
N THR A 4 -21.59 -57.03 28.72
CA THR A 4 -21.74 -55.71 28.07
C THR A 4 -21.25 -54.52 28.92
N THR A 5 -21.01 -54.72 30.22
CA THR A 5 -20.64 -53.63 31.14
C THR A 5 -19.12 -53.41 31.21
N ILE A 6 -18.32 -54.50 31.12
CA ILE A 6 -16.85 -54.43 31.22
C ILE A 6 -16.23 -53.81 29.96
N GLN A 7 -16.73 -54.11 28.76
CA GLN A 7 -16.21 -53.51 27.52
C GLN A 7 -16.50 -52.00 27.40
N ARG A 8 -17.64 -51.52 27.93
CA ARG A 8 -17.94 -50.09 27.99
C ARG A 8 -17.07 -49.36 29.02
N ALA A 9 -16.79 -49.97 30.17
CA ALA A 9 -15.90 -49.41 31.18
C ALA A 9 -14.45 -49.30 30.68
N VAL A 10 -13.94 -50.30 29.96
CA VAL A 10 -12.60 -50.30 29.36
C VAL A 10 -12.49 -49.25 28.24
N GLY A 11 -13.52 -49.09 27.40
CA GLY A 11 -13.56 -48.04 26.37
C GLY A 11 -13.55 -46.62 26.94
N VAL A 12 -14.28 -46.37 28.03
CA VAL A 12 -14.28 -45.08 28.74
C VAL A 12 -12.96 -44.82 29.46
N LEU A 13 -12.34 -45.83 30.08
CA LEU A 13 -11.02 -45.72 30.73
C LEU A 13 -9.89 -45.45 29.74
N ILE A 14 -9.94 -46.01 28.52
CA ILE A 14 -8.97 -45.73 27.45
C ILE A 14 -9.15 -44.30 26.92
N LEU A 15 -10.39 -43.84 26.71
CA LEU A 15 -10.68 -42.46 26.29
C LEU A 15 -10.29 -41.42 27.36
N VAL A 16 -10.54 -41.70 28.64
CA VAL A 16 -10.11 -40.85 29.77
C VAL A 16 -8.59 -40.87 29.94
N GLY A 17 -7.94 -42.02 29.76
CA GLY A 17 -6.47 -42.14 29.79
C GLY A 17 -5.76 -41.40 28.63
N LEU A 18 -6.37 -41.38 27.44
CA LEU A 18 -5.90 -40.59 26.29
C LEU A 18 -6.10 -39.09 26.51
N TRP A 19 -7.22 -38.67 27.12
CA TRP A 19 -7.47 -37.28 27.50
C TRP A 19 -6.51 -36.77 28.59
N ILE A 20 -6.24 -37.58 29.62
CA ILE A 20 -5.32 -37.22 30.70
C ILE A 20 -3.87 -37.14 30.18
N ARG A 21 -3.44 -38.03 29.28
CA ARG A 21 -2.11 -37.92 28.65
C ARG A 21 -1.99 -36.73 27.71
N GLY A 22 -3.04 -36.40 26.94
CA GLY A 22 -3.07 -35.21 26.08
C GLY A 22 -2.98 -33.90 26.85
N ALA A 23 -3.72 -33.78 27.95
CA ALA A 23 -3.68 -32.60 28.83
C ALA A 23 -2.33 -32.45 29.56
N SER A 24 -1.74 -33.56 30.03
CA SER A 24 -0.43 -33.54 30.71
C SER A 24 0.75 -33.19 29.78
N ILE A 25 0.68 -33.55 28.49
CA ILE A 25 1.73 -33.19 27.51
C ILE A 25 1.66 -31.71 27.14
N LEU A 26 0.46 -31.14 26.97
CA LEU A 26 0.27 -29.70 26.71
C LEU A 26 0.74 -28.85 27.89
N ALA A 27 0.41 -29.25 29.13
CA ALA A 27 0.88 -28.57 30.34
C ALA A 27 2.41 -28.66 30.54
N ALA A 28 3.03 -29.79 30.16
CA ALA A 28 4.48 -29.96 30.24
C ALA A 28 5.25 -29.11 29.20
N ALA A 29 4.66 -28.88 28.02
CA ALA A 29 5.24 -28.00 27.00
C ALA A 29 5.23 -26.53 27.43
N GLU A 30 4.15 -26.03 28.04
CA GLU A 30 4.09 -24.65 28.55
C GLU A 30 5.10 -24.40 29.68
N GLN A 31 5.39 -25.42 30.50
CA GLN A 31 6.42 -25.36 31.55
C GLN A 31 7.86 -25.37 31.01
N ALA A 32 8.08 -25.66 29.72
CA ALA A 32 9.43 -25.69 29.14
C ALA A 32 9.98 -24.29 28.81
N TYR A 33 9.11 -23.29 28.66
CA TYR A 33 9.44 -21.98 28.11
C TYR A 33 9.19 -20.84 29.11
N PHE A 34 9.82 -19.69 28.87
CA PHE A 34 9.39 -18.41 29.39
C PHE A 34 8.81 -17.58 28.23
N ALA A 35 7.62 -17.04 28.40
CA ALA A 35 6.96 -16.25 27.37
C ALA A 35 7.26 -14.76 27.53
N ILE A 36 7.59 -14.07 26.44
CA ILE A 36 7.45 -12.61 26.38
C ILE A 36 6.45 -12.29 25.28
N GLN A 37 5.39 -11.55 25.65
CA GLN A 37 4.45 -10.99 24.69
C GLN A 37 4.71 -9.50 24.51
N VAL A 38 4.86 -9.06 23.28
CA VAL A 38 4.95 -7.65 22.92
C VAL A 38 3.63 -7.21 22.29
N VAL A 39 3.03 -6.18 22.85
CA VAL A 39 1.72 -5.66 22.44
C VAL A 39 1.80 -4.19 22.06
N ASP A 40 0.93 -3.77 21.15
CA ASP A 40 0.72 -2.38 20.83
C ASP A 40 0.05 -1.70 22.03
N GLU A 41 0.66 -0.64 22.54
CA GLU A 41 0.15 0.10 23.70
C GLU A 41 -1.30 0.60 23.51
N SER A 42 -1.67 0.94 22.28
CA SER A 42 -2.99 1.53 21.97
C SER A 42 -4.09 0.51 21.73
N THR A 43 -3.77 -0.64 21.14
CA THR A 43 -4.78 -1.65 20.73
C THR A 43 -4.73 -2.92 21.57
N GLY A 44 -3.66 -3.14 22.34
CA GLY A 44 -3.39 -4.40 23.03
C GLY A 44 -3.07 -5.58 22.10
N ARG A 45 -3.01 -5.33 20.78
CA ARG A 45 -2.72 -6.38 19.79
C ARG A 45 -1.26 -6.81 19.90
N GLY A 46 -1.01 -8.12 19.81
CA GLY A 46 0.34 -8.64 19.62
C GLY A 46 1.04 -8.02 18.41
N VAL A 47 2.27 -7.54 18.60
CA VAL A 47 3.06 -6.88 17.55
C VAL A 47 4.05 -7.87 16.92
N PRO A 48 3.87 -8.28 15.66
CA PRO A 48 4.87 -9.07 14.94
C PRO A 48 6.15 -8.29 14.70
N LEU A 49 7.25 -9.01 14.43
CA LEU A 49 8.52 -8.43 13.96
C LEU A 49 9.11 -7.44 14.99
N VAL A 50 9.02 -7.78 16.28
CA VAL A 50 9.76 -7.10 17.34
C VAL A 50 10.98 -7.96 17.66
N GLU A 51 12.15 -7.35 17.62
CA GLU A 51 13.41 -7.97 18.00
C GLU A 51 13.66 -7.74 19.49
N LEU A 52 13.91 -8.83 20.20
CA LEU A 52 14.35 -8.85 21.59
C LEU A 52 15.77 -9.41 21.62
N GLU A 53 16.74 -8.62 22.07
CA GLU A 53 18.15 -9.05 22.10
C GLU A 53 18.74 -9.00 23.52
N THR A 54 19.37 -10.09 23.94
CA THR A 54 20.07 -10.14 25.24
C THR A 54 21.43 -9.45 25.19
N ILE A 55 22.02 -9.16 26.35
CA ILE A 55 23.35 -8.51 26.43
C ILE A 55 24.45 -9.30 25.70
N HIS A 56 24.37 -10.64 25.69
CA HIS A 56 25.30 -11.51 24.97
C HIS A 56 24.79 -11.94 23.58
N LYS A 57 23.87 -11.16 22.99
CA LYS A 57 23.50 -11.20 21.56
C LYS A 57 22.66 -12.41 21.11
N LEU A 58 21.89 -13.01 22.00
CA LEU A 58 20.78 -13.87 21.56
C LEU A 58 19.65 -12.99 21.03
N ARG A 59 19.22 -13.23 19.79
CA ARG A 59 18.15 -12.48 19.12
C ARG A 59 16.89 -13.34 18.99
N PHE A 60 15.80 -12.86 19.56
CA PHE A 60 14.45 -13.40 19.41
C PHE A 60 13.62 -12.44 18.58
N VAL A 61 12.73 -12.97 17.74
CA VAL A 61 11.84 -12.14 16.91
C VAL A 61 10.42 -12.61 17.12
N THR A 62 9.54 -11.70 17.53
CA THR A 62 8.14 -12.06 17.82
C THR A 62 7.43 -12.62 16.60
N ASP A 63 6.58 -13.63 16.83
CA ASP A 63 5.68 -14.17 15.82
C ASP A 63 4.45 -13.26 15.58
N SER A 64 3.47 -13.71 14.79
CA SER A 64 2.30 -12.89 14.42
C SER A 64 1.33 -12.56 15.56
N GLN A 65 1.49 -13.13 16.76
CA GLN A 65 0.80 -12.72 17.99
C GLN A 65 1.69 -11.91 18.94
N GLY A 66 2.85 -11.47 18.47
CA GLY A 66 3.78 -10.72 19.31
C GLY A 66 4.48 -11.57 20.35
N LEU A 67 4.52 -12.90 20.20
CA LEU A 67 5.10 -13.80 21.21
C LEU A 67 6.51 -14.25 20.84
N VAL A 68 7.35 -14.41 21.85
CA VAL A 68 8.56 -15.24 21.79
C VAL A 68 8.51 -16.30 22.89
N ALA A 69 8.99 -17.50 22.57
CA ALA A 69 9.13 -18.60 23.51
C ALA A 69 10.63 -18.81 23.80
N ILE A 70 11.07 -18.45 25.01
CA ILE A 70 12.47 -18.54 25.44
C ILE A 70 12.71 -19.90 26.08
N ALA A 71 13.72 -20.63 25.59
CA ALA A 71 14.03 -22.01 25.97
C ALA A 71 15.48 -22.21 26.42
N GLU A 72 16.28 -21.14 26.39
CA GLU A 72 17.72 -21.14 26.55
C GLU A 72 18.09 -21.45 28.01
N PRO A 73 18.72 -22.61 28.29
CA PRO A 73 18.92 -23.11 29.65
C PRO A 73 19.65 -22.14 30.57
N GLU A 74 20.63 -21.41 30.05
CA GLU A 74 21.48 -20.46 30.77
C GLU A 74 20.74 -19.17 31.18
N LEU A 75 19.57 -18.89 30.59
CA LEU A 75 18.76 -17.73 30.93
C LEU A 75 17.84 -17.99 32.13
N PHE A 76 17.52 -19.25 32.43
CA PHE A 76 16.57 -19.57 33.50
C PHE A 76 17.10 -19.24 34.89
N ASP A 77 16.17 -18.79 35.74
CA ASP A 77 16.39 -18.32 37.11
C ASP A 77 17.37 -17.15 37.23
N GLN A 78 17.64 -16.44 36.11
CA GLN A 78 18.45 -15.23 36.05
C GLN A 78 17.59 -13.97 35.88
N GLN A 79 18.19 -12.82 36.23
CA GLN A 79 17.72 -11.52 35.73
C GLN A 79 18.31 -11.28 34.34
N VAL A 80 17.47 -11.27 33.31
CA VAL A 80 17.91 -11.15 31.91
C VAL A 80 17.35 -9.88 31.31
N TYR A 81 18.25 -9.00 30.84
CA TYR A 81 17.90 -7.80 30.10
C TYR A 81 17.69 -8.10 28.62
N PHE A 82 16.58 -7.61 28.07
CA PHE A 82 16.26 -7.66 26.65
C PHE A 82 16.16 -6.23 26.11
N SER A 83 16.98 -5.89 25.13
CA SER A 83 16.77 -4.70 24.31
C SER A 83 15.58 -4.93 23.38
N VAL A 84 14.80 -3.88 23.10
CA VAL A 84 13.58 -3.96 22.29
C VAL A 84 13.75 -3.06 21.08
N ARG A 85 13.68 -3.65 19.88
CA ARG A 85 13.77 -2.94 18.59
C ARG A 85 12.64 -3.37 17.68
N SER A 86 11.99 -2.42 17.02
CA SER A 86 10.98 -2.74 16.00
C SER A 86 10.81 -1.62 14.98
N HIS A 87 10.53 -1.99 13.74
CA HIS A 87 10.17 -1.03 12.68
C HIS A 87 8.84 -0.37 13.02
N GLY A 88 8.80 0.96 13.10
CA GLY A 88 7.55 1.71 13.28
C GLY A 88 6.93 1.68 14.68
N TYR A 89 7.65 1.15 15.67
CA TYR A 89 7.27 1.16 17.08
C TYR A 89 8.46 1.55 17.94
N GLU A 90 8.19 2.06 19.14
CA GLU A 90 9.20 2.52 20.07
C GLU A 90 8.92 1.98 21.47
N TYR A 91 9.96 1.43 22.09
CA TYR A 91 10.02 1.20 23.53
C TYR A 91 10.79 2.37 24.17
N PRO A 92 10.33 2.92 25.31
CA PRO A 92 10.97 4.08 25.94
C PRO A 92 12.45 3.83 26.26
N ALA A 93 13.26 4.85 26.06
CA ALA A 93 14.65 4.84 26.49
C ALA A 93 14.75 5.12 28.00
N ASP A 94 15.70 4.48 28.67
CA ASP A 94 16.09 4.82 30.04
C ASP A 94 16.96 6.08 30.10
N GLY A 95 17.42 6.45 31.31
CA GLY A 95 18.29 7.63 31.52
C GLY A 95 19.65 7.58 30.81
N PHE A 96 20.03 6.42 30.25
CA PHE A 96 21.27 6.21 29.49
C PHE A 96 21.02 6.00 28.00
N GLY A 97 19.76 6.01 27.54
CA GLY A 97 19.39 5.81 26.15
C GLY A 97 19.11 4.35 25.77
N PHE A 98 19.19 3.39 26.70
CA PHE A 98 18.88 2.00 26.40
C PHE A 98 17.38 1.76 26.35
N ARG A 99 16.93 1.01 25.35
CA ARG A 99 15.51 0.66 25.15
C ARG A 99 15.33 -0.81 25.43
N GLY A 100 14.82 -1.15 26.61
CA GLY A 100 14.62 -2.54 27.01
C GLY A 100 14.23 -2.71 28.47
N LYS A 101 14.10 -3.97 28.88
CA LYS A 101 13.68 -4.33 30.23
C LYS A 101 14.35 -5.63 30.68
N ALA A 102 14.65 -5.70 31.97
CA ALA A 102 15.09 -6.94 32.61
C ALA A 102 13.91 -7.72 33.21
N PHE A 103 13.91 -9.03 32.99
CA PHE A 103 12.92 -9.94 33.55
C PHE A 103 13.58 -11.04 34.36
N HIS A 104 12.84 -11.56 35.35
CA HIS A 104 13.22 -12.79 36.01
C HIS A 104 12.73 -13.97 35.18
N VAL A 105 13.62 -14.61 34.43
CA VAL A 105 13.25 -15.63 33.45
C VAL A 105 13.03 -16.97 34.16
N LYS A 106 11.77 -17.34 34.40
CA LYS A 106 11.39 -18.60 35.05
C LYS A 106 10.66 -19.53 34.09
N ARG A 107 10.94 -20.84 34.17
CA ARG A 107 10.19 -21.86 33.42
C ARG A 107 8.69 -21.77 33.71
N GLY A 108 7.86 -21.77 32.67
CA GLY A 108 6.42 -21.57 32.73
C GLY A 108 5.98 -20.14 33.06
N GLY A 109 6.93 -19.20 33.22
CA GLY A 109 6.63 -17.79 33.47
C GLY A 109 6.29 -17.03 32.19
N SER A 110 5.71 -15.85 32.35
CA SER A 110 5.36 -14.98 31.24
C SER A 110 5.44 -13.51 31.62
N GLU A 111 5.84 -12.67 30.67
CA GLU A 111 5.86 -11.21 30.81
C GLU A 111 5.23 -10.53 29.59
N THR A 112 4.75 -9.31 29.77
CA THR A 112 4.18 -8.49 28.68
C THR A 112 4.89 -7.14 28.58
N ILE A 113 5.18 -6.72 27.36
CA ILE A 113 5.80 -5.44 27.02
C ILE A 113 4.83 -4.67 26.12
N ALA A 114 4.41 -3.48 26.54
CA ALA A 114 3.71 -2.55 25.66
C ALA A 114 4.73 -1.67 24.92
N ILE A 115 4.56 -1.50 23.60
CA ILE A 115 5.35 -0.59 22.77
C ILE A 115 4.45 0.41 22.05
N LYS A 116 4.94 1.64 21.91
CA LYS A 116 4.19 2.73 21.28
C LYS A 116 4.33 2.64 19.77
N ARG A 117 3.21 2.55 19.05
CA ARG A 117 3.19 2.63 17.59
C ARG A 117 3.46 4.06 17.12
N ILE A 118 4.47 4.24 16.28
CA ILE A 118 4.79 5.52 15.61
C ILE A 118 4.18 5.56 14.20
N ASN A 119 4.14 4.39 13.53
CA ASN A 119 3.47 4.28 12.24
C ASN A 119 1.97 4.62 12.34
N LEU A 120 1.43 5.19 11.27
CA LEU A 120 -0.01 5.43 11.18
C LEU A 120 -0.77 4.14 10.85
N ALA A 121 -0.18 3.27 10.02
CA ALA A 121 -0.70 1.94 9.74
C ALA A 121 -0.27 0.93 10.83
N GLU A 122 -1.20 0.08 11.24
CA GLU A 122 -0.98 -0.99 12.20
C GLU A 122 -0.47 -2.24 11.49
N ARG A 123 0.68 -2.76 11.92
CA ARG A 123 1.24 -4.02 11.42
C ARG A 123 0.48 -5.20 12.03
N LEU A 124 -0.09 -6.07 11.21
CA LEU A 124 -0.97 -7.15 11.68
C LEU A 124 -0.26 -8.50 11.83
N TYR A 125 0.24 -9.06 10.74
CA TYR A 125 0.85 -10.38 10.73
C TYR A 125 1.69 -10.58 9.46
N ARG A 126 2.55 -11.61 9.49
CA ARG A 126 3.20 -12.11 8.28
C ARG A 126 2.20 -12.99 7.51
N VAL A 127 1.95 -12.68 6.24
CA VAL A 127 0.95 -13.35 5.41
C VAL A 127 1.48 -14.69 4.88
N THR A 128 2.74 -14.72 4.46
CA THR A 128 3.39 -15.90 3.88
C THR A 128 4.53 -16.44 4.76
N GLY A 129 5.03 -17.63 4.41
CA GLY A 129 6.25 -18.18 4.98
C GLY A 129 6.09 -19.16 6.13
N GLY A 130 7.24 -19.64 6.62
CA GLY A 130 7.31 -20.65 7.67
C GLY A 130 7.30 -20.05 9.07
N GLY A 131 6.59 -20.69 10.00
CA GLY A 131 6.55 -20.34 11.42
C GLY A 131 5.88 -19.00 11.70
N ILE A 132 4.77 -18.70 11.03
CA ILE A 132 4.01 -17.44 11.19
C ILE A 132 3.56 -17.26 12.65
N TYR A 133 3.20 -18.37 13.30
CA TYR A 133 2.78 -18.43 14.71
C TYR A 133 3.58 -19.46 15.51
N ARG A 134 4.89 -19.60 15.22
CA ARG A 134 5.73 -20.63 15.84
C ARG A 134 5.69 -20.56 17.37
N ASP A 135 5.95 -19.39 17.92
CA ASP A 135 6.14 -19.24 19.35
C ASP A 135 4.81 -19.33 20.09
N SER A 136 3.72 -18.88 19.47
CA SER A 136 2.35 -19.15 19.90
C SER A 136 2.09 -20.65 20.07
N VAL A 137 2.46 -21.47 19.08
CA VAL A 137 2.29 -22.93 19.15
C VAL A 137 3.15 -23.55 20.26
N LEU A 138 4.41 -23.14 20.40
CA LEU A 138 5.30 -23.63 21.46
C LEU A 138 4.75 -23.33 22.86
N LEU A 139 4.11 -22.18 23.01
CA LEU A 139 3.48 -21.73 24.26
C LEU A 139 2.03 -22.25 24.43
N GLY A 140 1.59 -23.17 23.57
CA GLY A 140 0.24 -23.75 23.64
C GLY A 140 -0.90 -22.76 23.37
N LYS A 141 -0.62 -21.61 22.73
CA LYS A 141 -1.62 -20.60 22.40
C LYS A 141 -2.38 -20.98 21.13
N GLN A 142 -3.66 -20.60 21.09
CA GLN A 142 -4.48 -20.77 19.89
C GLN A 142 -3.95 -19.86 18.78
N THR A 143 -3.95 -20.36 17.55
CA THR A 143 -3.46 -19.63 16.38
C THR A 143 -4.56 -19.53 15.33
N PRO A 144 -4.70 -18.40 14.62
CA PRO A 144 -5.80 -18.27 13.68
C PRO A 144 -5.74 -19.16 12.44
N PRO A 145 -4.60 -19.32 11.74
CA PRO A 145 -4.56 -20.19 10.56
C PRO A 145 -4.60 -21.68 10.92
N VAL A 146 -5.14 -22.49 10.01
CA VAL A 146 -5.18 -23.97 10.12
C VAL A 146 -3.78 -24.58 10.07
N ALA A 147 -2.87 -24.00 9.28
CA ALA A 147 -1.48 -24.44 9.14
C ALA A 147 -0.49 -23.37 9.65
N PRO A 148 -0.40 -23.14 10.98
CA PRO A 148 0.30 -21.99 11.57
C PRO A 148 1.83 -22.05 11.48
N LEU A 149 2.39 -23.25 11.25
CA LEU A 149 3.82 -23.50 11.23
C LEU A 149 4.40 -23.62 9.83
N LEU A 150 3.70 -24.30 8.91
CA LEU A 150 4.18 -24.51 7.55
C LEU A 150 3.00 -24.94 6.68
N ASN A 151 2.75 -24.22 5.60
CA ASN A 151 1.72 -24.55 4.62
C ASN A 151 2.38 -24.77 3.25
N ALA A 152 2.12 -25.93 2.62
CA ALA A 152 2.71 -26.36 1.35
C ALA A 152 4.25 -26.29 1.23
N GLY A 153 4.97 -26.18 2.36
CA GLY A 153 6.43 -26.01 2.38
C GLY A 153 6.93 -24.62 1.96
N VAL A 154 6.05 -23.61 1.91
CA VAL A 154 6.39 -22.21 1.63
C VAL A 154 7.12 -21.58 2.81
N ILE A 155 8.29 -20.98 2.58
CA ILE A 155 9.04 -20.25 3.62
C ILE A 155 9.34 -18.78 3.27
N GLY A 156 9.06 -18.38 2.03
CA GLY A 156 9.21 -17.01 1.53
C GLY A 156 8.49 -16.87 0.19
N CYS A 157 7.88 -15.72 -0.06
CA CYS A 157 7.22 -15.38 -1.32
C CYS A 157 7.50 -13.93 -1.70
N ASP A 158 7.89 -13.72 -2.94
CA ASP A 158 8.03 -12.40 -3.56
C ASP A 158 6.69 -11.83 -4.05
N SER A 159 6.53 -10.51 -3.86
CA SER A 159 5.47 -9.70 -4.44
C SER A 159 4.07 -10.18 -4.05
N VAL A 160 3.02 -9.64 -4.66
CA VAL A 160 1.68 -10.22 -4.61
C VAL A 160 0.85 -9.75 -5.80
N MET A 161 0.08 -10.66 -6.36
CA MET A 161 -1.04 -10.38 -7.23
C MET A 161 -2.26 -11.08 -6.63
N ALA A 162 -3.37 -10.36 -6.54
CA ALA A 162 -4.60 -10.92 -5.99
C ALA A 162 -5.82 -10.29 -6.65
N ALA A 163 -6.84 -11.12 -6.86
CA ALA A 163 -8.13 -10.73 -7.41
C ALA A 163 -9.23 -11.59 -6.77
N SER A 164 -10.38 -10.97 -6.50
CA SER A 164 -11.60 -11.72 -6.25
C SER A 164 -12.05 -12.31 -7.58
N PHE A 165 -12.20 -13.62 -7.64
CA PHE A 165 -12.58 -14.35 -8.84
C PHE A 165 -13.60 -15.42 -8.48
N ARG A 166 -14.83 -15.21 -8.93
CA ARG A 166 -16.01 -16.01 -8.55
C ARG A 166 -16.26 -15.94 -7.04
N ASP A 167 -16.27 -17.09 -6.35
CA ASP A 167 -16.57 -17.22 -4.92
C ASP A 167 -15.33 -17.19 -4.02
N ARG A 168 -14.14 -16.94 -4.59
CA ARG A 168 -12.85 -17.00 -3.88
C ARG A 168 -11.96 -15.82 -4.21
N ILE A 169 -10.94 -15.63 -3.38
CA ILE A 169 -9.81 -14.77 -3.72
C ILE A 169 -8.70 -15.68 -4.25
N TYR A 170 -8.15 -15.32 -5.40
CA TYR A 170 -6.98 -15.97 -5.99
C TYR A 170 -5.76 -15.11 -5.69
N TRP A 171 -4.72 -15.77 -5.21
CA TRP A 171 -3.45 -15.15 -4.79
C TRP A 171 -2.32 -15.75 -5.60
N PHE A 172 -1.43 -14.90 -6.07
CA PHE A 172 -0.25 -15.30 -6.82
C PHE A 172 0.98 -14.54 -6.34
N TRP A 173 2.08 -15.25 -6.17
CA TRP A 173 3.38 -14.74 -5.74
C TRP A 173 4.45 -15.12 -6.75
N GLY A 174 5.49 -14.32 -6.83
CA GLY A 174 6.65 -14.56 -7.67
C GLY A 174 7.53 -15.68 -7.13
N ASP A 175 8.83 -15.43 -7.14
CA ASP A 175 9.84 -16.36 -6.63
C ASP A 175 9.52 -16.78 -5.19
N THR A 176 9.49 -18.09 -4.96
CA THR A 176 9.03 -18.67 -3.70
C THR A 176 10.06 -19.64 -3.15
N SER A 177 10.52 -19.38 -1.95
CA SER A 177 11.52 -20.19 -1.24
C SER A 177 10.88 -21.41 -0.57
N ARG A 178 11.62 -22.54 -0.54
CA ARG A 178 11.24 -23.79 0.13
C ARG A 178 12.36 -24.32 1.02
N LEU A 179 12.01 -25.18 1.97
CA LEU A 179 12.95 -25.72 2.97
C LEU A 179 14.07 -26.61 2.40
N ASN A 180 13.82 -27.30 1.29
CA ASN A 180 14.66 -28.41 0.84
C ASN A 180 15.99 -27.96 0.23
N HIS A 181 16.02 -26.85 -0.50
CA HIS A 181 17.22 -26.35 -1.18
C HIS A 181 17.06 -24.87 -1.59
N PRO A 182 18.12 -24.03 -1.57
CA PRO A 182 18.05 -22.64 -2.01
C PRO A 182 17.53 -22.45 -3.45
N LEU A 183 17.81 -23.41 -4.33
CA LEU A 183 17.30 -23.46 -5.71
C LEU A 183 16.10 -24.42 -5.88
N GLY A 184 15.63 -25.04 -4.80
CA GLY A 184 14.49 -25.96 -4.79
C GLY A 184 13.13 -25.26 -4.67
N GLY A 185 13.12 -23.93 -4.82
CA GLY A 185 11.93 -23.08 -4.78
C GLY A 185 11.01 -23.24 -5.99
N ASN A 186 9.95 -22.44 -6.04
CA ASN A 186 9.10 -22.29 -7.21
C ASN A 186 9.37 -20.92 -7.85
N PHE A 187 9.79 -20.94 -9.11
CA PHE A 187 10.16 -19.76 -9.90
C PHE A 187 9.23 -19.55 -11.10
N HIS A 188 8.06 -20.21 -11.10
CA HIS A 188 7.05 -20.11 -12.16
C HIS A 188 5.69 -19.72 -11.58
N ILE A 189 5.71 -18.78 -10.63
CA ILE A 189 4.55 -18.32 -9.85
C ILE A 189 3.99 -19.37 -8.89
N THR A 190 3.90 -19.01 -7.62
CA THR A 190 3.13 -19.76 -6.62
C THR A 190 1.71 -19.23 -6.58
N GLY A 191 0.72 -20.11 -6.45
CA GLY A 191 -0.68 -19.71 -6.32
C GLY A 191 -1.36 -20.34 -5.11
N ALA A 192 -2.37 -19.64 -4.60
CA ALA A 192 -3.32 -20.18 -3.63
C ALA A 192 -4.71 -19.56 -3.81
N THR A 193 -5.71 -20.15 -3.17
CA THR A 193 -7.02 -19.50 -2.96
C THR A 193 -7.31 -19.29 -1.49
N SER A 194 -8.19 -18.34 -1.18
CA SER A 194 -8.82 -18.20 0.13
C SER A 194 -10.31 -17.88 -0.04
N ARG A 195 -11.06 -17.98 1.06
CA ARG A 195 -12.44 -17.48 1.10
C ARG A 195 -12.47 -15.95 0.97
N LEU A 196 -13.58 -15.44 0.45
CA LEU A 196 -13.93 -14.01 0.54
C LEU A 196 -14.18 -13.62 2.02
N PRO A 197 -14.05 -12.34 2.40
CA PRO A 197 -14.42 -11.88 3.74
C PRO A 197 -15.94 -11.84 3.94
N GLY A 198 -16.38 -11.89 5.20
CA GLY A 198 -17.80 -11.87 5.58
C GLY A 198 -18.08 -12.71 6.83
N ALA A 199 -19.35 -12.76 7.26
CA ALA A 199 -19.75 -13.41 8.53
C ALA A 199 -19.38 -14.90 8.65
N GLU A 200 -19.34 -15.63 7.52
CA GLU A 200 -18.85 -17.03 7.43
C GLU A 200 -17.52 -17.14 6.66
N GLY A 201 -16.96 -15.98 6.31
CA GLY A 201 -15.77 -15.81 5.49
C GLY A 201 -14.51 -15.58 6.31
N LEU A 202 -13.54 -14.94 5.66
CA LEU A 202 -12.26 -14.59 6.25
C LEU A 202 -12.34 -13.27 7.04
N GLU A 203 -11.67 -13.18 8.20
CA GLU A 203 -11.47 -11.92 8.91
C GLU A 203 -10.06 -11.35 8.63
N PRO A 204 -9.94 -10.27 7.83
CA PRO A 204 -8.64 -9.78 7.37
C PRO A 204 -7.70 -9.33 8.48
N GLY A 205 -8.25 -8.91 9.63
CA GLY A 205 -7.48 -8.48 10.81
C GLY A 205 -6.78 -9.60 11.57
N ILE A 206 -7.18 -10.86 11.33
CA ILE A 206 -6.79 -12.03 12.11
C ILE A 206 -5.75 -12.89 11.37
N GLY A 207 -6.02 -13.26 10.12
CA GLY A 207 -5.12 -14.13 9.34
C GLY A 207 -5.79 -14.73 8.10
N ILE A 208 -4.97 -15.25 7.18
CA ILE A 208 -5.45 -15.85 5.94
C ILE A 208 -5.16 -17.35 5.90
N ASN A 209 -6.21 -18.13 5.64
CA ASN A 209 -6.11 -19.56 5.36
C ASN A 209 -5.98 -19.78 3.86
N PHE A 210 -4.76 -20.14 3.42
CA PHE A 210 -4.46 -20.41 2.03
C PHE A 210 -4.61 -21.89 1.68
N ASP A 211 -5.39 -22.14 0.64
CA ASP A 211 -5.43 -23.41 -0.10
C ASP A 211 -4.43 -23.30 -1.26
N TYR A 212 -3.17 -23.69 -1.04
CA TYR A 212 -2.13 -23.64 -2.08
C TYR A 212 -2.38 -24.66 -3.19
N PHE A 213 -2.08 -24.28 -4.44
CA PHE A 213 -2.06 -25.21 -5.55
C PHE A 213 -0.82 -26.10 -5.47
N VAL A 214 -1.04 -27.40 -5.30
CA VAL A 214 0.01 -28.41 -5.16
C VAL A 214 -0.19 -29.53 -6.17
N GLU A 215 0.90 -30.24 -6.47
CA GLU A 215 0.89 -31.51 -7.18
C GLU A 215 0.32 -32.64 -6.31
N SER A 216 0.06 -33.79 -6.92
CA SER A 216 -0.46 -34.97 -6.22
C SER A 216 0.47 -35.49 -5.11
N ASP A 217 1.76 -35.16 -5.17
CA ASP A 217 2.75 -35.49 -4.13
C ASP A 217 2.88 -34.40 -3.03
N GLY A 218 2.06 -33.35 -3.09
CA GLY A 218 2.07 -32.22 -2.16
C GLY A 218 3.12 -31.15 -2.45
N ARG A 219 3.91 -31.26 -3.52
CA ARG A 219 4.85 -30.22 -3.96
C ARG A 219 4.09 -29.01 -4.51
N LEU A 220 4.59 -27.79 -4.26
CA LEU A 220 4.05 -26.59 -4.91
C LEU A 220 4.09 -26.72 -6.43
N ARG A 221 2.95 -26.47 -7.06
CA ARG A 221 2.82 -26.42 -8.52
C ARG A 221 3.15 -25.01 -9.01
N GLY A 222 3.95 -24.93 -10.08
CA GLY A 222 4.16 -23.66 -10.79
C GLY A 222 2.91 -23.27 -11.55
N MET A 223 2.38 -22.08 -11.33
CA MET A 223 1.12 -21.63 -11.95
C MET A 223 1.31 -21.15 -13.38
N ALA A 224 2.51 -20.67 -13.75
CA ALA A 224 2.81 -20.17 -15.10
C ALA A 224 4.14 -20.76 -15.63
N PRO A 225 4.22 -22.08 -15.89
CA PRO A 225 5.45 -22.73 -16.38
C PRO A 225 5.68 -22.44 -17.88
N MET A 226 5.92 -21.16 -18.21
CA MET A 226 6.10 -20.74 -19.59
C MET A 226 7.41 -21.27 -20.17
N ALA A 227 7.35 -21.77 -21.41
CA ALA A 227 8.47 -22.37 -22.11
C ALA A 227 9.69 -21.42 -22.18
N GLY A 228 10.89 -22.01 -22.11
CA GLY A 228 12.16 -21.28 -22.09
C GLY A 228 12.85 -21.32 -20.73
N ALA A 229 14.13 -20.96 -20.72
CA ALA A 229 14.97 -21.02 -19.52
C ALA A 229 14.57 -19.98 -18.45
N GLY A 230 14.91 -20.27 -17.20
CA GLY A 230 14.78 -19.34 -16.08
C GLY A 230 13.33 -19.09 -15.60
N PRO A 231 13.16 -18.19 -14.62
CA PRO A 231 11.89 -17.90 -14.00
C PRO A 231 10.82 -17.36 -14.96
N THR A 232 9.57 -17.46 -14.51
CA THR A 232 8.43 -16.77 -15.11
C THR A 232 7.77 -15.92 -14.04
N TRP A 233 7.67 -14.62 -14.30
CA TRP A 233 6.96 -13.69 -13.45
C TRP A 233 5.71 -13.18 -14.14
N ILE A 234 4.69 -12.83 -13.36
CA ILE A 234 3.44 -12.25 -13.86
C ILE A 234 3.24 -10.85 -13.29
N SER A 235 2.50 -10.04 -14.04
CA SER A 235 2.10 -8.68 -13.68
C SER A 235 0.65 -8.44 -14.07
N ALA A 236 0.07 -7.39 -13.51
CA ALA A 236 -1.20 -6.85 -13.93
C ALA A 236 -2.35 -7.88 -13.96
N LEU A 237 -2.44 -8.72 -12.93
CA LEU A 237 -3.54 -9.66 -12.80
C LEU A 237 -4.88 -8.90 -12.82
N THR A 238 -5.80 -9.32 -13.70
CA THR A 238 -7.14 -8.77 -13.79
C THR A 238 -8.16 -9.86 -14.14
N VAL A 239 -9.43 -9.64 -13.81
CA VAL A 239 -10.55 -10.48 -14.22
C VAL A 239 -11.25 -9.80 -15.38
N LEU A 240 -11.37 -10.48 -16.51
CA LEU A 240 -12.10 -9.98 -17.67
C LEU A 240 -13.27 -10.91 -17.99
N ARG A 241 -14.35 -10.32 -18.51
CA ARG A 241 -15.51 -11.04 -19.02
C ARG A 241 -15.32 -11.32 -20.51
N GLU A 242 -15.39 -12.59 -20.88
CA GLU A 242 -15.40 -13.05 -22.27
C GLU A 242 -16.76 -12.79 -22.94
N PRO A 243 -16.85 -12.74 -24.28
CA PRO A 243 -18.10 -12.51 -25.01
C PRO A 243 -19.25 -13.46 -24.63
N GLU A 244 -18.93 -14.70 -24.25
CA GLU A 244 -19.89 -15.71 -23.79
C GLU A 244 -20.40 -15.46 -22.35
N GLY A 245 -19.96 -14.38 -21.70
CA GLY A 245 -20.32 -13.99 -20.34
C GLY A 245 -19.47 -14.64 -19.25
N ARG A 246 -18.52 -15.50 -19.62
CA ARG A 246 -17.63 -16.19 -18.69
C ARG A 246 -16.53 -15.26 -18.19
N GLU A 247 -16.28 -15.25 -16.89
CA GLU A 247 -15.14 -14.54 -16.32
C GLU A 247 -13.87 -15.40 -16.33
N ARG A 248 -12.74 -14.78 -16.65
CA ARG A 248 -11.41 -15.42 -16.67
C ARG A 248 -10.33 -14.46 -16.16
N LEU A 249 -9.33 -15.00 -15.47
CA LEU A 249 -8.16 -14.24 -15.03
C LEU A 249 -7.15 -14.09 -16.18
N TYR A 250 -6.64 -12.88 -16.38
CA TYR A 250 -5.58 -12.54 -17.32
C TYR A 250 -4.41 -11.88 -16.58
N ALA A 251 -3.19 -12.07 -17.08
CA ALA A 251 -2.00 -11.41 -16.56
C ALA A 251 -0.96 -11.21 -17.68
N GLY A 252 -0.13 -10.18 -17.55
CA GLY A 252 1.13 -10.11 -18.31
C GLY A 252 2.12 -11.12 -17.75
N TYR A 253 3.04 -11.62 -18.58
CA TYR A 253 4.17 -12.42 -18.10
C TYR A 253 5.49 -11.98 -18.72
N VAL A 254 6.57 -12.25 -18.00
CA VAL A 254 7.94 -12.12 -18.51
C VAL A 254 8.74 -13.38 -18.23
N LYS A 255 9.70 -13.68 -19.12
CA LYS A 255 10.76 -14.64 -18.86
C LYS A 255 12.04 -13.93 -18.48
N ILE A 256 12.66 -14.42 -17.41
CA ILE A 256 13.87 -13.83 -16.84
C ILE A 256 15.06 -14.77 -17.05
N ARG A 257 16.21 -14.20 -17.37
CA ARG A 257 17.51 -14.91 -17.41
C ARG A 257 18.61 -14.06 -16.80
N ASN A 258 19.78 -14.66 -16.61
CA ASN A 258 20.98 -13.98 -16.11
C ASN A 258 20.68 -13.21 -14.81
N GLN A 259 21.23 -12.00 -14.67
CA GLN A 259 20.97 -11.10 -13.54
C GLN A 259 19.71 -10.25 -13.83
N LEU A 260 18.54 -10.88 -13.75
CA LEU A 260 17.22 -10.23 -13.87
C LEU A 260 16.89 -9.61 -15.24
N GLU A 261 17.49 -10.13 -16.32
CA GLU A 261 17.22 -9.68 -17.69
C GLU A 261 15.89 -10.27 -18.19
N SER A 262 14.92 -9.42 -18.51
CA SER A 262 13.72 -9.83 -19.24
C SER A 262 14.05 -10.06 -20.71
N TYR A 263 13.70 -11.24 -21.24
CA TYR A 263 14.02 -11.60 -22.64
C TYR A 263 12.82 -12.09 -23.46
N GLN A 264 11.66 -12.27 -22.83
CA GLN A 264 10.39 -12.55 -23.50
C GLN A 264 9.27 -11.91 -22.69
N TRP A 265 8.28 -11.40 -23.41
CA TRP A 265 7.09 -10.74 -22.86
C TRP A 265 5.84 -11.41 -23.43
N GLY A 266 4.73 -11.38 -22.70
CA GLY A 266 3.49 -11.90 -23.24
C GLY A 266 2.31 -11.78 -22.30
N VAL A 267 1.23 -12.45 -22.67
CA VAL A 267 -0.03 -12.50 -21.90
C VAL A 267 -0.39 -13.96 -21.65
N VAL A 268 -0.85 -14.22 -20.43
CA VAL A 268 -1.40 -15.51 -20.01
C VAL A 268 -2.83 -15.36 -19.52
N ALA A 269 -3.59 -16.46 -19.59
CA ALA A 269 -4.92 -16.53 -19.00
C ALA A 269 -5.13 -17.84 -18.24
N TRP A 270 -5.84 -17.77 -17.12
CA TRP A 270 -6.11 -18.89 -16.23
C TRP A 270 -6.99 -19.93 -16.92
N ASP A 271 -6.59 -21.19 -16.83
CA ASP A 271 -7.33 -22.32 -17.36
C ASP A 271 -7.92 -23.12 -16.19
N ASP A 272 -9.25 -23.21 -16.15
CA ASP A 272 -9.99 -23.85 -15.06
C ASP A 272 -9.75 -25.36 -14.97
N ALA A 273 -9.51 -26.02 -16.11
CA ALA A 273 -9.35 -27.48 -16.17
C ALA A 273 -7.98 -27.92 -15.64
N THR A 274 -6.95 -27.13 -15.95
CA THR A 274 -5.56 -27.39 -15.52
C THR A 274 -5.20 -26.68 -14.22
N GLN A 275 -5.97 -25.67 -13.83
CA GLN A 275 -5.67 -24.77 -12.70
C GLN A 275 -4.28 -24.12 -12.83
N GLN A 276 -3.96 -23.67 -14.05
CA GLN A 276 -2.70 -23.00 -14.39
C GLN A 276 -2.95 -21.88 -15.40
N PHE A 277 -2.00 -20.98 -15.51
CA PHE A 277 -1.94 -19.99 -16.57
C PHE A 277 -1.44 -20.62 -17.87
N THR A 278 -2.19 -20.37 -18.94
CA THR A 278 -1.86 -20.77 -20.31
C THR A 278 -1.48 -19.54 -21.13
N ARG A 279 -0.50 -19.68 -22.02
CA ARG A 279 -0.04 -18.57 -22.87
C ARG A 279 -1.09 -18.22 -23.93
N ILE A 280 -1.44 -16.95 -24.01
CA ILE A 280 -2.36 -16.38 -25.00
C ILE A 280 -1.60 -15.60 -26.08
N ALA A 281 -0.61 -14.80 -25.68
CA ALA A 281 0.22 -14.01 -26.58
C ALA A 281 1.69 -14.03 -26.14
N SER A 282 2.61 -13.85 -27.09
CA SER A 282 4.06 -13.77 -26.86
C SER A 282 4.67 -12.72 -27.78
N TYR A 283 5.66 -11.99 -27.29
CA TYR A 283 6.39 -10.95 -28.00
C TYR A 283 7.89 -11.12 -27.76
N ASP A 284 8.65 -11.10 -28.86
CA ASP A 284 10.11 -11.24 -28.82
C ASP A 284 10.82 -9.93 -28.45
N ASN A 285 10.14 -8.79 -28.62
CA ASN A 285 10.59 -7.47 -28.20
C ASN A 285 9.63 -6.93 -27.14
N LYS A 286 10.16 -6.16 -26.19
CA LYS A 286 9.36 -5.48 -25.17
C LYS A 286 8.37 -4.52 -25.82
N PRO A 287 7.05 -4.70 -25.62
CA PRO A 287 6.07 -3.72 -26.07
C PRO A 287 6.32 -2.34 -25.40
N PRO A 288 6.10 -1.20 -26.09
CA PRO A 288 6.37 0.14 -25.54
C PRO A 288 5.66 0.44 -24.21
N LEU A 289 4.42 -0.04 -24.08
CA LEU A 289 3.58 0.11 -22.89
C LEU A 289 3.51 -1.17 -22.06
N PHE A 290 4.52 -2.04 -22.16
CA PHE A 290 4.54 -3.27 -21.38
C PHE A 290 4.52 -3.01 -19.87
N LEU A 291 3.78 -3.86 -19.16
CA LEU A 291 3.52 -3.74 -17.74
C LEU A 291 4.60 -4.46 -16.93
N GLU A 292 5.46 -3.71 -16.27
CA GLU A 292 6.54 -4.28 -15.47
C GLU A 292 6.02 -5.30 -14.43
N PRO A 293 6.83 -6.32 -14.08
CA PRO A 293 6.61 -7.09 -12.85
C PRO A 293 6.36 -6.12 -11.71
N GLN A 294 5.28 -6.31 -10.93
CA GLN A 294 4.75 -5.39 -9.88
C GLN A 294 3.58 -4.49 -10.32
N ALA A 295 3.23 -4.40 -11.60
CA ALA A 295 2.03 -3.64 -11.99
C ALA A 295 0.76 -4.25 -11.39
N HIS A 296 -0.05 -3.43 -10.73
CA HIS A 296 -1.38 -3.80 -10.21
C HIS A 296 -2.49 -3.26 -11.12
N THR A 297 -3.71 -3.80 -10.99
CA THR A 297 -4.84 -3.36 -11.81
C THR A 297 -6.06 -2.98 -10.99
N PHE A 298 -6.88 -2.13 -11.59
CA PHE A 298 -8.30 -1.99 -11.27
C PHE A 298 -9.11 -1.81 -12.54
N LEU A 299 -10.40 -2.14 -12.47
CA LEU A 299 -11.37 -1.87 -13.52
C LEU A 299 -12.09 -0.56 -13.20
N GLN A 300 -12.30 0.27 -14.22
CA GLN A 300 -13.07 1.51 -14.10
C GLN A 300 -13.90 1.73 -15.35
N THR A 301 -15.19 2.02 -15.14
CA THR A 301 -16.07 2.52 -16.19
C THR A 301 -15.97 4.04 -16.25
N GLU A 302 -15.60 4.55 -17.42
CA GLU A 302 -15.49 5.99 -17.68
C GLU A 302 -16.86 6.62 -17.92
N ALA A 303 -16.92 7.95 -17.90
CA ALA A 303 -18.17 8.71 -18.11
C ALA A 303 -18.84 8.44 -19.48
N ASP A 304 -18.10 7.95 -20.47
CA ASP A 304 -18.61 7.55 -21.78
C ASP A 304 -19.20 6.13 -21.81
N GLY A 305 -19.22 5.45 -20.65
CA GLY A 305 -19.75 4.10 -20.48
C GLY A 305 -18.78 2.98 -20.89
N LYS A 306 -17.55 3.31 -21.31
CA LYS A 306 -16.54 2.30 -21.61
C LYS A 306 -15.78 1.88 -20.35
N GLU A 307 -15.57 0.59 -20.22
CA GLU A 307 -14.75 0.03 -19.14
C GLU A 307 -13.31 -0.16 -19.59
N TYR A 308 -12.37 0.20 -18.73
CA TYR A 308 -10.94 0.07 -18.94
C TYR A 308 -10.29 -0.68 -17.78
N VAL A 309 -9.26 -1.46 -18.10
CA VAL A 309 -8.27 -1.91 -17.11
C VAL A 309 -7.23 -0.82 -17.00
N TYR A 310 -7.04 -0.33 -15.78
CA TYR A 310 -5.98 0.60 -15.42
C TYR A 310 -4.80 -0.13 -14.80
N PHE A 311 -3.59 0.35 -15.06
CA PHE A 311 -2.35 -0.29 -14.60
C PHE A 311 -1.53 0.63 -13.71
N CYS A 312 -1.35 0.24 -12.45
CA CYS A 312 -0.63 0.99 -11.42
C CYS A 312 0.80 0.49 -11.27
N ASN A 313 1.80 1.33 -11.56
CA ASN A 313 3.17 1.14 -11.08
C ASN A 313 4.00 2.46 -11.13
N PRO A 314 3.94 3.31 -10.09
CA PRO A 314 2.91 3.36 -9.04
C PRO A 314 1.54 3.80 -9.55
N LEU A 315 1.52 4.70 -10.53
CA LEU A 315 0.33 5.48 -10.86
C LEU A 315 -0.39 4.89 -12.08
N PRO A 316 -1.73 5.00 -12.13
CA PRO A 316 -2.57 4.41 -13.18
C PRO A 316 -2.54 5.23 -14.47
N PHE A 317 -1.35 5.49 -15.03
CA PHE A 317 -1.17 6.30 -16.24
C PHE A 317 -1.08 5.47 -17.52
N THR A 318 -1.35 4.17 -17.43
CA THR A 318 -1.54 3.29 -18.58
C THR A 318 -2.88 2.59 -18.42
N ARG A 319 -3.64 2.46 -19.52
CA ARG A 319 -4.90 1.72 -19.54
C ARG A 319 -5.14 1.00 -20.87
N VAL A 320 -6.09 0.08 -20.88
CA VAL A 320 -6.57 -0.62 -22.08
C VAL A 320 -8.07 -0.91 -21.93
N PRO A 321 -8.87 -0.93 -23.02
CA PRO A 321 -10.27 -1.37 -22.93
C PRO A 321 -10.38 -2.73 -22.23
N ALA A 322 -11.37 -2.90 -21.35
CA ALA A 322 -11.55 -4.09 -20.51
C ALA A 322 -12.16 -5.28 -21.29
N THR A 323 -11.45 -5.74 -22.33
CA THR A 323 -11.84 -6.90 -23.15
C THR A 323 -10.65 -7.84 -23.33
N PRO A 324 -10.85 -9.16 -23.38
CA PRO A 324 -9.77 -10.12 -23.63
C PRO A 324 -8.93 -9.78 -24.86
N GLU A 325 -9.57 -9.36 -25.95
CA GLU A 325 -8.90 -9.03 -27.21
C GLU A 325 -8.01 -7.81 -27.06
N ALA A 326 -8.49 -6.76 -26.37
CA ALA A 326 -7.69 -5.55 -26.15
C ALA A 326 -6.52 -5.81 -25.21
N TYR A 327 -6.75 -6.58 -24.14
CA TYR A 327 -5.74 -6.90 -23.15
C TYR A 327 -4.54 -7.63 -23.78
N CYS A 328 -4.79 -8.46 -24.80
CA CYS A 328 -3.78 -9.20 -25.56
C CYS A 328 -3.17 -8.42 -26.74
N ASP A 329 -3.48 -7.13 -26.91
CA ASP A 329 -2.98 -6.31 -28.01
C ASP A 329 -2.40 -4.99 -27.48
N PHE A 330 -1.08 -4.96 -27.30
CA PHE A 330 -0.37 -3.77 -26.80
C PHE A 330 -0.47 -2.54 -27.72
N SER A 331 -0.94 -2.67 -28.97
CA SER A 331 -1.22 -1.51 -29.81
C SER A 331 -2.46 -0.72 -29.36
N ARG A 332 -3.34 -1.37 -28.57
CA ARG A 332 -4.57 -0.77 -28.01
C ARG A 332 -4.36 -0.14 -26.64
N TYR A 333 -3.15 -0.23 -26.09
CA TYR A 333 -2.81 0.37 -24.81
C TYR A 333 -2.59 1.87 -25.00
N GLU A 334 -3.10 2.64 -24.04
CA GLU A 334 -3.01 4.09 -24.02
C GLU A 334 -2.19 4.52 -22.80
N GLY A 335 -1.23 5.41 -22.99
CA GLY A 335 -0.60 6.12 -21.87
C GLY A 335 -1.19 7.52 -21.72
N PHE A 336 -1.43 7.94 -20.48
CA PHE A 336 -1.81 9.31 -20.16
C PHE A 336 -0.57 10.21 -20.25
N SER A 337 -0.39 10.86 -21.40
CA SER A 337 0.88 11.49 -21.75
C SER A 337 0.71 12.88 -22.34
N CYS A 338 1.69 13.73 -22.06
CA CYS A 338 1.86 15.04 -22.67
C CYS A 338 2.80 15.03 -23.89
N LEU A 339 3.35 13.88 -24.24
CA LEU A 339 4.12 13.70 -25.48
C LEU A 339 3.20 13.66 -26.70
N LYS A 340 3.71 13.96 -27.90
CA LYS A 340 2.95 13.73 -29.14
C LYS A 340 2.66 12.24 -29.31
N THR A 341 1.47 11.93 -29.83
CA THR A 341 1.03 10.54 -30.03
C THR A 341 2.05 9.74 -30.86
N GLY A 342 2.40 8.55 -30.38
CA GLY A 342 3.33 7.62 -31.02
C GLY A 342 4.81 7.92 -30.73
N THR A 343 5.12 8.93 -29.91
CA THR A 343 6.50 9.28 -29.56
C THR A 343 6.87 8.85 -28.15
N GLY A 344 8.15 8.53 -27.92
CA GLY A 344 8.71 8.29 -26.60
C GLY A 344 9.40 9.53 -26.01
N PRO A 345 9.76 9.49 -24.72
CA PRO A 345 10.43 10.60 -24.02
C PRO A 345 11.77 11.00 -24.64
N GLU A 346 12.47 10.09 -25.31
CA GLU A 346 13.72 10.35 -26.03
C GLU A 346 13.57 11.32 -27.21
N ALA A 347 12.40 11.36 -27.85
CA ALA A 347 12.10 12.31 -28.92
C ALA A 347 11.93 13.74 -28.38
N LYS A 348 11.60 13.87 -27.09
CA LYS A 348 11.35 15.14 -26.39
C LYS A 348 10.31 16.03 -27.11
N GLU A 349 9.32 15.40 -27.74
CA GLU A 349 8.24 16.07 -28.47
C GLU A 349 7.00 16.24 -27.57
N LEU A 350 6.90 17.37 -26.88
CA LEU A 350 5.71 17.72 -26.12
C LEU A 350 4.56 18.15 -27.05
N ASP A 351 3.36 17.72 -26.72
CA ASP A 351 2.12 18.08 -27.41
C ASP A 351 1.55 19.36 -26.81
N ARG A 352 1.64 20.45 -27.56
CA ARG A 352 1.13 21.77 -27.16
C ARG A 352 0.11 22.24 -28.18
N ASP A 353 -0.97 22.86 -27.70
CA ASP A 353 -1.96 23.46 -28.59
C ASP A 353 -1.47 24.77 -29.22
N ARG A 354 -2.30 25.39 -30.05
CA ARG A 354 -1.98 26.67 -30.71
C ARG A 354 -1.73 27.83 -29.74
N ALA A 355 -2.21 27.73 -28.51
CA ALA A 355 -1.98 28.70 -27.44
C ALA A 355 -0.75 28.34 -26.57
N GLY A 356 -0.02 27.28 -26.92
CA GLY A 356 1.17 26.82 -26.20
C GLY A 356 0.85 25.95 -24.98
N ARG A 357 -0.42 25.66 -24.70
CA ARG A 357 -0.83 24.88 -23.52
C ARG A 357 -0.54 23.40 -23.74
N LEU A 358 0.02 22.76 -22.72
CA LEU A 358 0.38 21.35 -22.76
C LEU A 358 -0.87 20.45 -22.76
N GLN A 359 -0.91 19.47 -23.66
CA GLN A 359 -2.05 18.58 -23.86
C GLN A 359 -1.77 17.18 -23.32
N TYR A 360 -2.31 16.91 -22.12
CA TYR A 360 -2.41 15.56 -21.60
C TYR A 360 -3.64 14.87 -22.16
N ALA A 361 -3.45 13.67 -22.71
CA ALA A 361 -4.55 12.81 -23.10
C ALA A 361 -4.11 11.34 -23.01
N TRP A 362 -5.09 10.45 -23.05
CA TRP A 362 -4.86 9.04 -23.31
C TRP A 362 -4.44 8.87 -24.76
N LYS A 363 -3.19 8.48 -24.99
CA LYS A 363 -2.57 8.41 -26.32
C LYS A 363 -2.12 6.98 -26.61
N PRO A 364 -2.61 6.36 -27.71
CA PRO A 364 -2.22 5.00 -28.07
C PRO A 364 -0.72 4.92 -28.36
N GLY A 365 -0.10 3.84 -27.89
CA GLY A 365 1.34 3.56 -28.13
C GLY A 365 2.30 4.64 -27.58
N THR A 366 1.83 5.50 -26.68
CA THR A 366 2.60 6.65 -26.16
C THR A 366 2.79 6.48 -24.66
N PRO A 367 4.02 6.29 -24.16
CA PRO A 367 4.26 6.13 -22.72
C PRO A 367 3.96 7.41 -21.93
N PRO A 368 3.48 7.29 -20.67
CA PRO A 368 3.47 8.41 -19.75
C PRO A 368 4.91 8.81 -19.38
N LEU A 369 5.11 10.08 -18.99
CA LEU A 369 6.39 10.51 -18.45
C LEU A 369 6.59 9.95 -17.04
N THR A 370 7.78 9.43 -16.76
CA THR A 370 8.18 9.12 -15.38
C THR A 370 8.44 10.40 -14.59
N GLN A 371 8.47 10.31 -13.25
CA GLN A 371 8.83 11.43 -12.39
C GLN A 371 10.23 11.99 -12.71
N GLN A 372 11.20 11.11 -12.96
CA GLN A 372 12.56 11.51 -13.34
C GLN A 372 12.62 12.20 -14.72
N GLN A 373 11.88 11.69 -15.70
CA GLN A 373 11.79 12.33 -17.02
C GLN A 373 11.12 13.69 -16.94
N ALA A 374 10.06 13.84 -16.14
CA ALA A 374 9.43 15.13 -15.89
C ALA A 374 10.41 16.11 -15.22
N LYS A 375 11.15 15.67 -14.18
CA LYS A 375 12.22 16.47 -13.55
C LYS A 375 13.27 16.91 -14.57
N GLN A 376 13.71 16.00 -15.44
CA GLN A 376 14.67 16.32 -16.51
C GLN A 376 14.11 17.35 -17.49
N PHE A 377 12.86 17.20 -17.95
CA PHE A 377 12.25 18.14 -18.90
C PHE A 377 12.05 19.53 -18.30
N ILE A 378 11.81 19.62 -16.99
CA ILE A 378 11.77 20.88 -16.25
C ILE A 378 13.16 21.51 -16.20
N ALA A 379 14.19 20.75 -15.87
CA ALA A 379 15.57 21.24 -15.85
C ALA A 379 16.04 21.72 -17.23
N GLU A 380 15.53 21.13 -18.30
CA GLU A 380 15.79 21.53 -19.69
C GLU A 380 14.90 22.70 -20.18
N GLY A 381 13.99 23.22 -19.35
CA GLY A 381 13.08 24.31 -19.71
C GLY A 381 12.00 23.92 -20.74
N LYS A 382 11.75 22.63 -20.93
CA LYS A 382 10.73 22.12 -21.87
C LYS A 382 9.34 22.01 -21.24
N LEU A 383 9.31 21.74 -19.94
CA LEU A 383 8.12 21.55 -19.13
C LEU A 383 8.14 22.54 -17.97
N GLU A 384 7.05 23.25 -17.71
CA GLU A 384 6.94 24.10 -16.52
C GLU A 384 6.64 23.24 -15.28
N PRO A 385 7.09 23.61 -14.06
CA PRO A 385 6.81 22.83 -12.85
C PRO A 385 5.32 22.58 -12.60
N ARG A 386 4.46 23.54 -12.95
CA ARG A 386 2.99 23.40 -12.85
C ARG A 386 2.36 22.46 -13.88
N GLU A 387 3.09 22.12 -14.95
CA GLU A 387 2.59 21.28 -16.04
C GLU A 387 2.80 19.77 -15.79
N ARG A 388 3.48 19.37 -14.71
CA ARG A 388 3.60 17.95 -14.33
C ARG A 388 2.31 17.43 -13.68
N ARG A 389 2.07 16.12 -13.75
CA ARG A 389 0.91 15.48 -13.07
C ARG A 389 1.21 14.92 -11.68
N ILE A 390 2.50 14.77 -11.37
CA ILE A 390 3.00 14.16 -10.14
C ILE A 390 3.97 15.12 -9.47
N ALA A 391 3.63 15.52 -8.25
CA ALA A 391 4.41 16.42 -7.42
C ALA A 391 4.33 16.01 -5.95
N LEU A 392 4.34 14.70 -5.69
CA LEU A 392 4.16 14.14 -4.36
C LEU A 392 5.17 14.74 -3.38
N ARG A 393 4.65 15.18 -2.24
CA ARG A 393 5.44 15.73 -1.15
C ARG A 393 4.82 15.38 0.19
N ASP A 394 5.66 15.23 1.20
CA ASP A 394 5.20 15.06 2.57
C ASP A 394 4.43 16.30 3.02
N VAL A 395 3.20 16.12 3.46
CA VAL A 395 2.35 17.20 3.99
C VAL A 395 2.96 17.87 5.22
N VAL A 396 3.82 17.16 5.99
CA VAL A 396 4.45 17.70 7.20
C VAL A 396 5.74 18.46 6.90
N THR A 397 6.66 17.86 6.15
CA THR A 397 7.99 18.46 5.93
C THR A 397 8.08 19.27 4.63
N GLY A 398 7.17 19.05 3.68
CA GLY A 398 7.25 19.63 2.33
C GLY A 398 8.28 18.96 1.42
N ARG A 399 9.01 17.96 1.92
CA ARG A 399 10.01 17.18 1.16
C ARG A 399 9.33 16.47 -0.01
N ALA A 400 9.94 16.54 -1.19
CA ALA A 400 9.49 15.77 -2.34
C ALA A 400 9.62 14.26 -2.07
N VAL A 401 8.65 13.49 -2.55
CA VAL A 401 8.58 12.02 -2.39
C VAL A 401 8.58 11.41 -3.78
N GLU A 402 9.58 10.58 -4.08
CA GLU A 402 9.65 9.87 -5.36
C GLU A 402 8.94 8.52 -5.24
N ALA A 403 7.68 8.47 -5.69
CA ALA A 403 6.91 7.22 -5.67
C ALA A 403 7.52 6.15 -6.60
N HIS A 404 7.69 4.94 -6.07
CA HIS A 404 8.04 3.72 -6.81
C HIS A 404 6.82 2.79 -6.85
N SER A 405 6.95 1.47 -6.95
CA SER A 405 5.80 0.55 -7.03
C SER A 405 4.73 0.77 -5.95
N GLY A 406 3.48 0.53 -6.35
CA GLY A 406 2.31 0.80 -5.51
C GLY A 406 1.00 0.54 -6.24
N SER A 407 -0.09 0.79 -5.53
CA SER A 407 -1.45 0.54 -6.03
C SER A 407 -2.36 1.74 -5.79
N VAL A 408 -3.32 1.93 -6.69
CA VAL A 408 -4.35 2.97 -6.60
C VAL A 408 -5.73 2.34 -6.71
N TYR A 409 -6.65 2.77 -5.85
CA TYR A 409 -8.06 2.37 -5.93
C TYR A 409 -8.96 3.53 -5.52
N TRP A 410 -10.19 3.53 -6.04
CA TRP A 410 -11.24 4.38 -5.50
C TRP A 410 -11.56 3.96 -4.07
N ASN A 411 -11.70 4.93 -3.17
CA ASN A 411 -12.08 4.72 -1.78
C ASN A 411 -13.44 5.36 -1.50
N ASP A 412 -14.39 4.54 -1.06
CA ASP A 412 -15.76 4.99 -0.83
C ASP A 412 -15.95 5.89 0.39
N TYR A 413 -15.08 5.80 1.39
CA TYR A 413 -15.13 6.67 2.57
C TYR A 413 -14.60 8.07 2.25
N ARG A 414 -13.45 8.14 1.57
CA ARG A 414 -12.80 9.40 1.19
C ARG A 414 -13.46 10.07 -0.01
N LYS A 415 -14.18 9.30 -0.82
CA LYS A 415 -14.73 9.70 -2.12
C LYS A 415 -13.64 10.27 -3.03
N ARG A 416 -12.53 9.52 -3.08
CA ARG A 416 -11.29 9.86 -3.80
C ARG A 416 -10.55 8.60 -4.23
N TRP A 417 -9.65 8.77 -5.19
CA TRP A 417 -8.62 7.78 -5.48
C TRP A 417 -7.54 7.86 -4.41
N VAL A 418 -7.20 6.71 -3.83
CA VAL A 418 -6.18 6.56 -2.79
C VAL A 418 -4.99 5.79 -3.36
N LEU A 419 -3.80 6.36 -3.21
CA LEU A 419 -2.52 5.74 -3.55
C LEU A 419 -1.85 5.21 -2.27
N ILE A 420 -1.39 3.96 -2.32
CA ILE A 420 -0.39 3.41 -1.40
C ILE A 420 0.85 3.06 -2.22
N THR A 421 1.99 3.65 -1.89
CA THR A 421 3.23 3.51 -2.65
C THR A 421 4.44 3.45 -1.75
N VAL A 422 5.49 2.72 -2.16
CA VAL A 422 6.81 2.86 -1.54
C VAL A 422 7.54 4.06 -2.15
N GLU A 423 8.43 4.68 -1.39
CA GLU A 423 9.36 5.71 -1.85
C GLU A 423 10.71 5.13 -2.27
N LEU A 424 11.23 5.61 -3.40
CA LEU A 424 12.58 5.33 -3.85
C LEU A 424 13.59 6.24 -3.13
N PHE A 425 14.66 5.65 -2.60
CA PHE A 425 15.75 6.36 -1.91
C PHE A 425 15.29 7.19 -0.70
N GLY A 426 14.34 6.66 0.08
CA GLY A 426 13.87 7.28 1.32
C GLY A 426 14.97 7.43 2.38
N GLU A 427 14.76 8.35 3.32
CA GLU A 427 15.75 8.72 4.35
C GLU A 427 16.15 7.54 5.25
N SER A 428 15.18 6.73 5.65
CA SER A 428 15.41 5.59 6.57
C SER A 428 15.87 4.32 5.82
N SER A 429 15.53 4.19 4.54
CA SER A 429 15.89 3.04 3.71
C SER A 429 15.63 3.32 2.23
N GLY A 430 16.47 2.75 1.37
CA GLY A 430 16.34 2.87 -0.09
C GLY A 430 14.96 2.46 -0.65
N LEU A 431 14.23 1.56 0.03
CA LEU A 431 12.87 1.13 -0.31
C LEU A 431 12.08 0.72 0.95
N GLY A 432 12.08 1.51 2.02
CA GLY A 432 11.43 1.13 3.30
C GLY A 432 10.27 2.02 3.75
N GLU A 433 10.09 3.18 3.12
CA GLU A 433 9.06 4.16 3.48
C GLU A 433 7.83 4.00 2.60
N VAL A 434 6.64 3.87 3.22
CA VAL A 434 5.35 3.73 2.52
C VAL A 434 4.50 4.97 2.76
N TRP A 435 3.87 5.44 1.70
CA TRP A 435 3.15 6.70 1.63
C TRP A 435 1.70 6.50 1.19
N PHE A 436 0.82 7.28 1.81
CA PHE A 436 -0.59 7.45 1.45
C PHE A 436 -0.77 8.79 0.75
N ALA A 437 -1.50 8.83 -0.37
CA ALA A 437 -1.87 10.06 -1.07
C ALA A 437 -3.27 9.96 -1.65
N GLU A 438 -3.86 11.11 -2.02
CA GLU A 438 -5.21 11.17 -2.58
C GLU A 438 -5.30 12.07 -3.81
N ALA A 439 -6.22 11.74 -4.71
CA ALA A 439 -6.59 12.57 -5.84
C ALA A 439 -8.08 12.40 -6.20
N ASP A 440 -8.65 13.41 -6.84
CA ASP A 440 -10.04 13.39 -7.31
C ASP A 440 -10.19 12.58 -8.63
N GLU A 441 -9.11 12.43 -9.39
CA GLU A 441 -9.02 11.61 -10.60
C GLU A 441 -7.85 10.62 -10.50
N PRO A 442 -7.91 9.45 -11.17
CA PRO A 442 -6.79 8.51 -11.15
C PRO A 442 -5.53 9.11 -11.81
N THR A 443 -5.73 10.04 -12.74
CA THR A 443 -4.70 10.83 -13.44
C THR A 443 -4.11 11.98 -12.60
N GLY A 444 -4.58 12.17 -11.36
CA GLY A 444 -4.12 13.22 -10.45
C GLY A 444 -4.84 14.55 -10.64
N PRO A 445 -4.23 15.68 -10.25
CA PRO A 445 -2.83 15.81 -9.80
C PRO A 445 -2.57 15.16 -8.44
N TRP A 446 -1.45 14.45 -8.34
CA TRP A 446 -0.98 13.82 -7.10
C TRP A 446 0.05 14.73 -6.44
N VAL A 447 -0.33 15.43 -5.36
CA VAL A 447 0.48 16.50 -4.76
C VAL A 447 0.91 16.21 -3.32
N TYR A 448 -0.04 15.91 -2.43
CA TYR A 448 0.26 15.73 -1.01
C TYR A 448 0.21 14.27 -0.62
N ALA A 449 1.18 13.85 0.20
CA ALA A 449 1.28 12.51 0.74
C ALA A 449 1.59 12.54 2.24
N ARG A 450 1.29 11.43 2.91
CA ARG A 450 1.63 11.19 4.31
C ARG A 450 2.37 9.86 4.44
N LYS A 451 3.51 9.87 5.12
CA LYS A 451 4.22 8.62 5.47
C LYS A 451 3.39 7.85 6.48
N ILE A 452 3.11 6.59 6.17
CA ILE A 452 2.26 5.71 6.99
C ILE A 452 3.01 4.53 7.61
N VAL A 453 4.11 4.11 6.99
CA VAL A 453 4.98 3.02 7.47
C VAL A 453 6.43 3.37 7.20
N THR A 454 7.29 3.10 8.18
CA THR A 454 8.76 3.10 8.00
C THR A 454 9.33 1.73 8.34
N HIS A 455 10.14 1.18 7.44
CA HIS A 455 11.09 0.10 7.71
C HIS A 455 12.50 0.68 7.67
N ASP A 456 13.16 0.69 8.82
CA ASP A 456 14.49 1.27 8.98
C ASP A 456 15.55 0.31 8.47
N ARG A 457 16.36 0.75 7.51
CA ARG A 457 17.37 -0.07 6.82
C ARG A 457 16.81 -1.46 6.41
N TYR A 458 15.57 -1.52 5.93
CA TYR A 458 14.95 -2.74 5.43
C TYR A 458 13.98 -2.42 4.30
N SER A 459 13.90 -3.28 3.29
CA SER A 459 13.04 -3.02 2.14
C SER A 459 11.63 -3.54 2.42
N PHE A 460 10.63 -2.76 2.03
CA PHE A 460 9.23 -3.12 1.92
C PHE A 460 8.71 -2.61 0.57
N TYR A 461 8.57 -3.49 -0.41
CA TYR A 461 8.25 -3.08 -1.79
C TYR A 461 7.03 -3.77 -2.35
N ASN A 462 6.58 -3.25 -3.49
CA ASN A 462 5.35 -3.62 -4.18
C ASN A 462 4.10 -3.65 -3.28
N PRO A 463 3.76 -2.53 -2.61
CA PRO A 463 2.60 -2.48 -1.76
C PRO A 463 1.29 -2.60 -2.56
N LYS A 464 0.50 -3.63 -2.25
CA LYS A 464 -0.81 -3.88 -2.84
C LYS A 464 -1.91 -3.66 -1.82
N GLN A 465 -2.82 -2.74 -2.10
CA GLN A 465 -4.09 -2.64 -1.39
C GLN A 465 -5.03 -3.79 -1.80
N HIS A 466 -5.87 -4.21 -0.87
CA HIS A 466 -6.87 -5.26 -1.05
C HIS A 466 -8.28 -4.72 -0.79
N PRO A 467 -8.91 -4.00 -1.74
CA PRO A 467 -10.22 -3.38 -1.52
C PRO A 467 -11.33 -4.36 -1.13
N PHE A 468 -11.21 -5.63 -1.54
CA PHE A 468 -12.14 -6.67 -1.10
C PHE A 468 -12.08 -6.94 0.41
N PHE A 469 -11.04 -6.51 1.12
CA PHE A 469 -10.92 -6.58 2.58
C PHE A 469 -11.36 -5.31 3.31
N ASP A 470 -11.69 -4.24 2.59
CA ASP A 470 -12.03 -2.96 3.19
C ASP A 470 -13.23 -3.10 4.14
N GLN A 471 -13.13 -2.43 5.29
CA GLN A 471 -14.16 -2.44 6.33
C GLN A 471 -14.75 -1.05 6.49
N GLU A 472 -15.98 -1.02 7.01
CA GLU A 472 -16.69 0.23 7.33
C GLU A 472 -16.78 1.20 6.13
N GLY A 473 -17.15 0.66 4.97
CA GLY A 473 -17.32 1.44 3.74
C GLY A 473 -16.02 2.04 3.20
N GLY A 474 -14.87 1.40 3.45
CA GLY A 474 -13.56 1.89 3.01
C GLY A 474 -12.85 2.78 4.02
N ARG A 475 -13.42 3.01 5.21
CA ARG A 475 -12.74 3.76 6.29
C ARG A 475 -11.49 3.03 6.75
N VAL A 476 -11.54 1.71 6.81
CA VAL A 476 -10.42 0.86 7.22
C VAL A 476 -9.99 0.04 6.01
N ILE A 477 -8.77 0.28 5.53
CA ILE A 477 -8.20 -0.40 4.36
C ILE A 477 -7.05 -1.32 4.75
N PHE A 478 -6.78 -2.31 3.91
CA PHE A 478 -5.72 -3.29 4.11
C PHE A 478 -4.75 -3.29 2.93
N PHE A 479 -3.46 -3.40 3.23
CA PHE A 479 -2.43 -3.55 2.20
C PHE A 479 -1.30 -4.43 2.70
N GLU A 480 -0.63 -5.13 1.78
CA GLU A 480 0.57 -5.89 2.07
C GLU A 480 1.70 -5.53 1.11
N GLY A 481 2.91 -5.96 1.43
CA GLY A 481 4.08 -5.81 0.57
C GLY A 481 5.21 -6.72 1.02
N THR A 482 6.25 -6.81 0.18
CA THR A 482 7.35 -7.75 0.36
C THR A 482 8.40 -7.16 1.27
N TYR A 483 8.59 -7.77 2.44
CA TYR A 483 9.64 -7.43 3.39
C TYR A 483 10.93 -8.21 3.09
N THR A 484 11.99 -7.51 2.68
CA THR A 484 13.28 -8.12 2.35
C THR A 484 14.49 -7.23 2.64
N HIS A 485 15.63 -7.81 3.01
CA HIS A 485 16.89 -7.11 3.20
C HIS A 485 17.57 -6.72 1.86
N THR A 486 17.19 -7.35 0.74
CA THR A 486 17.92 -7.33 -0.54
C THR A 486 18.22 -5.93 -1.10
N PHE A 487 17.34 -4.95 -0.92
CA PHE A 487 17.47 -3.61 -1.52
C PHE A 487 17.80 -2.50 -0.51
N SER A 488 18.01 -2.83 0.76
CA SER A 488 18.19 -1.85 1.82
C SER A 488 19.65 -1.65 2.26
N GLY A 489 20.59 -2.44 1.70
CA GLY A 489 21.98 -2.48 2.17
C GLY A 489 22.13 -3.03 3.59
N ASN A 490 21.11 -3.75 4.08
CA ASN A 490 21.20 -4.46 5.36
C ASN A 490 21.93 -5.79 5.17
N PRO A 491 23.05 -6.01 5.86
CA PRO A 491 23.80 -7.26 5.74
C PRO A 491 23.09 -8.44 6.43
N GLU A 492 22.07 -8.18 7.27
CA GLU A 492 21.40 -9.20 8.05
C GLU A 492 19.93 -9.32 7.68
N ALA A 493 19.56 -10.53 7.27
CA ALA A 493 18.16 -10.91 7.10
C ALA A 493 17.50 -11.16 8.46
N THR A 494 16.29 -10.64 8.66
CA THR A 494 15.50 -10.95 9.86
C THR A 494 14.96 -12.39 9.77
N PRO A 495 15.29 -13.27 10.73
CA PRO A 495 14.94 -14.68 10.66
C PRO A 495 13.43 -14.90 10.50
N ARG A 496 13.05 -15.81 9.59
CA ARG A 496 11.66 -16.18 9.25
C ARG A 496 10.81 -15.07 8.60
N TYR A 497 11.23 -13.82 8.67
CA TYR A 497 10.51 -12.69 8.09
C TYR A 497 11.05 -12.30 6.73
N ASP A 498 12.35 -12.42 6.50
CA ASP A 498 12.95 -12.04 5.22
C ASP A 498 12.28 -12.76 4.05
N TYR A 499 12.02 -12.01 2.98
CA TYR A 499 11.40 -12.46 1.75
C TYR A 499 9.96 -12.97 1.93
N ASN A 500 9.15 -12.27 2.71
CA ASN A 500 7.74 -12.58 2.95
C ASN A 500 6.84 -11.36 2.86
N GLN A 501 5.53 -11.60 2.75
CA GLN A 501 4.52 -10.56 2.73
C GLN A 501 4.10 -10.18 4.16
N ILE A 502 3.99 -8.88 4.45
CA ILE A 502 3.51 -8.36 5.75
C ILE A 502 2.23 -7.56 5.53
N MET A 503 1.16 -7.92 6.26
CA MET A 503 -0.12 -7.23 6.21
C MET A 503 -0.16 -6.03 7.16
N TYR A 504 -0.68 -4.92 6.65
CA TYR A 504 -0.97 -3.70 7.38
C TYR A 504 -2.46 -3.33 7.25
N ARG A 505 -2.95 -2.64 8.28
CA ARG A 505 -4.26 -1.99 8.29
C ARG A 505 -4.09 -0.49 8.50
N LEU A 506 -4.86 0.32 7.76
CA LEU A 506 -4.87 1.78 7.90
C LEU A 506 -6.29 2.28 8.11
N ASP A 507 -6.47 3.09 9.15
CA ASP A 507 -7.73 3.78 9.44
C ASP A 507 -7.67 5.20 8.84
N LEU A 508 -8.47 5.44 7.79
CA LEU A 508 -8.52 6.68 7.04
C LEU A 508 -9.28 7.82 7.75
N SER A 509 -9.89 7.56 8.90
CA SER A 509 -10.52 8.60 9.73
C SER A 509 -9.54 9.34 10.63
N ARG A 510 -8.30 8.85 10.74
CA ARG A 510 -7.23 9.49 11.52
C ARG A 510 -6.97 10.92 11.05
N ALA A 511 -6.96 11.86 11.97
CA ALA A 511 -6.73 13.28 11.68
C ALA A 511 -5.36 13.52 11.02
N GLU A 512 -4.37 12.67 11.32
CA GLU A 512 -3.02 12.75 10.73
C GLU A 512 -2.95 12.34 9.24
N LEU A 513 -4.05 11.81 8.69
CA LEU A 513 -4.24 11.51 7.26
C LEU A 513 -5.10 12.56 6.55
N ALA A 514 -5.41 13.68 7.21
CA ALA A 514 -5.99 14.84 6.52
C ALA A 514 -4.93 15.44 5.59
N LEU A 515 -5.23 15.49 4.29
CA LEU A 515 -4.36 16.05 3.27
C LEU A 515 -5.03 17.27 2.63
N PRO A 516 -4.26 18.29 2.20
CA PRO A 516 -4.78 19.32 1.32
C PRO A 516 -5.23 18.69 0.00
N VAL A 517 -6.44 19.01 -0.43
CA VAL A 517 -7.08 18.49 -1.65
C VAL A 517 -7.38 19.62 -2.62
N ALA A 518 -7.62 19.27 -3.88
CA ALA A 518 -7.93 20.22 -4.93
C ALA A 518 -9.31 20.86 -4.73
N PHE A 519 -9.35 22.19 -4.82
CA PHE A 519 -10.58 22.98 -4.90
C PHE A 519 -10.70 23.61 -6.30
N TYR A 520 -11.91 23.56 -6.85
CA TYR A 520 -12.24 23.99 -8.20
C TYR A 520 -13.25 25.14 -8.17
N GLU A 521 -12.95 26.19 -8.92
CA GLU A 521 -13.87 27.30 -9.14
C GLU A 521 -15.05 26.88 -10.01
N VAL A 522 -16.27 27.11 -9.52
CA VAL A 522 -17.51 26.95 -10.28
C VAL A 522 -18.32 28.24 -10.27
N ASN A 523 -18.92 28.56 -11.41
CA ASN A 523 -19.85 29.68 -11.53
C ASN A 523 -21.23 29.24 -11.02
N SER A 524 -21.77 29.91 -10.00
CA SER A 524 -23.14 29.68 -9.54
C SER A 524 -24.18 30.40 -10.43
N SER A 525 -25.45 29.99 -10.32
CA SER A 525 -26.58 30.57 -11.07
C SER A 525 -26.77 32.08 -10.88
N ASN A 526 -26.23 32.63 -9.79
CA ASN A 526 -26.28 34.06 -9.47
C ASN A 526 -24.97 34.80 -9.83
N GLN A 527 -24.09 34.18 -10.63
CA GLN A 527 -22.77 34.71 -11.03
C GLN A 527 -21.71 34.82 -9.93
N ASP A 528 -22.01 34.37 -8.70
CA ASP A 528 -21.03 34.26 -7.62
C ASP A 528 -20.08 33.07 -7.85
N VAL A 529 -18.79 33.28 -7.57
CA VAL A 529 -17.79 32.21 -7.52
C VAL A 529 -18.01 31.35 -6.29
N ARG A 530 -18.04 30.03 -6.48
CA ARG A 530 -17.98 29.04 -5.39
C ARG A 530 -16.84 28.07 -5.63
N PHE A 531 -16.42 27.41 -4.56
CA PHE A 531 -15.43 26.34 -4.63
C PHE A 531 -16.10 25.01 -4.31
N VAL A 532 -15.77 24.01 -5.11
CA VAL A 532 -16.17 22.62 -4.90
C VAL A 532 -14.92 21.74 -4.94
N VAL A 533 -15.06 20.55 -4.41
CA VAL A 533 -14.07 19.47 -4.48
C VAL A 533 -14.62 18.37 -5.38
N ARG A 534 -13.77 17.42 -5.82
CA ARG A 534 -14.22 16.26 -6.62
C ARG A 534 -14.85 16.64 -7.96
N ALA A 535 -14.43 17.76 -8.54
CA ALA A 535 -14.92 18.28 -9.82
C ALA A 535 -13.88 18.10 -10.93
N GLY A 536 -13.29 16.89 -11.03
CA GLY A 536 -12.25 16.52 -12.00
C GLY A 536 -12.50 16.98 -13.44
N GLY A 537 -11.47 16.92 -14.28
CA GLY A 537 -11.51 17.37 -15.67
C GLY A 537 -11.20 18.85 -15.88
N THR A 538 -10.93 19.60 -14.80
CA THR A 538 -10.45 20.99 -14.85
C THR A 538 -9.20 21.16 -13.98
N GLU A 539 -8.44 22.24 -14.18
CA GLU A 539 -7.28 22.54 -13.34
C GLU A 539 -7.74 23.02 -11.95
N PRO A 540 -7.16 22.50 -10.84
CA PRO A 540 -7.44 23.00 -9.51
C PRO A 540 -7.10 24.49 -9.39
N THR A 541 -7.95 25.24 -8.70
CA THR A 541 -7.70 26.66 -8.40
C THR A 541 -6.67 26.83 -7.28
N PHE A 542 -6.75 25.99 -6.24
CA PHE A 542 -5.79 25.89 -5.15
C PHE A 542 -5.98 24.57 -4.38
N PHE A 543 -5.11 24.31 -3.40
CA PHE A 543 -5.26 23.20 -2.47
C PHE A 543 -5.59 23.68 -1.06
N ALA A 544 -6.56 23.04 -0.40
CA ALA A 544 -6.95 23.38 0.97
C ALA A 544 -7.46 22.16 1.74
N MET A 545 -7.69 22.30 3.04
CA MET A 545 -8.25 21.23 3.86
C MET A 545 -9.79 21.20 3.74
N GLU A 546 -10.38 20.02 3.57
CA GLU A 546 -11.84 19.84 3.62
C GLU A 546 -12.41 19.83 5.03
N GLN A 547 -11.57 19.49 6.01
CA GLN A 547 -11.97 19.37 7.41
C GLN A 547 -11.02 20.15 8.31
N ALA A 548 -11.48 20.49 9.50
CA ALA A 548 -10.65 21.15 10.49
C ALA A 548 -9.44 20.29 10.85
N THR A 549 -8.25 20.86 10.72
CA THR A 549 -6.99 20.29 11.23
C THR A 549 -6.33 21.28 12.19
N PRO A 550 -5.42 20.82 13.08
CA PRO A 550 -4.72 21.72 13.99
C PRO A 550 -4.12 22.94 13.27
N GLY A 551 -4.41 24.14 13.79
CA GLY A 551 -3.92 25.40 13.25
C GLY A 551 -4.71 25.99 12.07
N THR A 552 -5.76 25.31 11.59
CA THR A 552 -6.62 25.84 10.51
C THR A 552 -7.85 26.59 11.04
N ILE A 553 -8.32 27.55 10.24
CA ILE A 553 -9.54 28.32 10.43
C ILE A 553 -10.54 28.00 9.30
N PRO A 554 -11.85 27.98 9.58
CA PRO A 554 -12.85 27.80 8.53
C PRO A 554 -13.03 29.09 7.73
N MET A 555 -13.06 28.93 6.41
CA MET A 555 -13.39 29.98 5.45
C MET A 555 -14.86 29.85 5.07
N VAL A 556 -15.65 30.91 5.26
CA VAL A 556 -17.10 30.91 5.05
C VAL A 556 -17.51 32.01 4.07
N TRP A 557 -18.64 31.81 3.40
CA TRP A 557 -19.20 32.82 2.51
C TRP A 557 -20.08 33.80 3.28
N GLN A 558 -19.72 35.09 3.28
CA GLN A 558 -20.52 36.19 3.83
C GLN A 558 -20.78 37.23 2.74
N GLN A 559 -22.05 37.51 2.43
CA GLN A 559 -22.44 38.52 1.43
C GLN A 559 -21.64 38.40 0.10
N SER A 560 -21.51 37.16 -0.39
CA SER A 560 -20.77 36.77 -1.62
C SER A 560 -19.24 36.92 -1.58
N ARG A 561 -18.66 37.24 -0.42
CA ARG A 561 -17.22 37.28 -0.18
C ARG A 561 -16.78 36.14 0.74
N LEU A 562 -15.52 35.73 0.61
CA LEU A 562 -14.92 34.70 1.43
C LEU A 562 -14.21 35.34 2.63
N GLU A 563 -14.61 34.95 3.84
CA GLU A 563 -14.09 35.52 5.08
C GLU A 563 -13.78 34.44 6.11
N ALA A 564 -12.82 34.72 7.01
CA ALA A 564 -12.61 33.90 8.19
C ALA A 564 -13.80 34.05 9.14
N GLY A 565 -14.44 32.95 9.53
CA GLY A 565 -15.64 32.99 10.37
C GLY A 565 -15.75 31.80 11.31
N MET A 566 -16.93 31.59 11.89
CA MET A 566 -17.24 30.35 12.61
C MET A 566 -18.11 29.47 11.72
N ALA A 567 -17.72 28.21 11.56
CA ALA A 567 -18.61 27.22 10.96
C ALA A 567 -19.66 26.79 11.99
N SER A 568 -20.93 26.70 11.60
CA SER A 568 -22.06 26.25 12.40
C SER A 568 -22.98 25.36 11.57
N GLU A 569 -24.04 24.80 12.17
CA GLU A 569 -25.07 24.07 11.40
C GLU A 569 -25.73 24.96 10.31
N GLU A 570 -25.77 26.27 10.53
CA GLU A 570 -26.35 27.25 9.60
C GLU A 570 -25.31 27.84 8.63
N THR A 571 -24.02 27.78 8.97
CA THR A 571 -22.92 28.33 8.17
C THR A 571 -21.86 27.26 7.91
N VAL A 572 -21.95 26.60 6.76
CA VAL A 572 -21.00 25.56 6.35
C VAL A 572 -19.69 26.20 5.86
N ALA A 573 -18.54 25.69 6.33
CA ALA A 573 -17.24 26.08 5.83
C ALA A 573 -17.10 25.71 4.34
N ALA A 574 -16.63 26.66 3.52
CA ALA A 574 -16.24 26.39 2.14
C ALA A 574 -14.99 25.51 2.08
N PHE A 575 -14.03 25.78 2.97
CA PHE A 575 -12.82 24.99 3.20
C PHE A 575 -12.14 25.46 4.50
N TYR A 576 -11.06 24.78 4.88
CA TYR A 576 -10.21 25.14 6.02
C TYR A 576 -8.81 25.53 5.54
N ALA A 577 -8.29 26.61 6.09
CA ALA A 577 -7.03 27.23 5.67
C ALA A 577 -6.22 27.72 6.86
N LEU A 578 -4.96 28.07 6.63
CA LEU A 578 -4.13 28.68 7.67
C LEU A 578 -4.39 30.20 7.73
N PRO A 579 -4.39 30.81 8.93
CA PRO A 579 -4.59 32.25 9.06
C PRO A 579 -3.39 33.03 8.51
N MET A 580 -3.60 34.30 8.15
CA MET A 580 -2.55 35.15 7.57
C MET A 580 -1.52 35.66 8.60
N ASP A 581 -1.88 35.68 9.89
CA ASP A 581 -1.10 36.24 10.99
C ASP A 581 -0.21 35.20 11.70
N LEU A 582 0.04 34.05 11.06
CA LEU A 582 0.98 33.05 11.57
C LEU A 582 2.39 33.64 11.73
N GLN A 583 2.97 33.48 12.92
CA GLN A 583 4.36 33.87 13.20
C GLN A 583 5.37 33.21 12.25
N THR A 584 5.12 31.96 11.85
CA THR A 584 5.91 31.24 10.85
C THR A 584 4.97 30.42 10.00
N SER A 585 4.97 30.68 8.69
CA SER A 585 4.14 29.97 7.73
C SER A 585 4.91 28.80 7.10
N PRO A 586 4.29 27.61 6.92
CA PRO A 586 4.92 26.52 6.19
C PRO A 586 5.26 26.91 4.76
N GLU A 587 6.44 26.53 4.26
CA GLU A 587 6.88 26.84 2.88
C GLU A 587 5.96 26.24 1.81
N THR A 588 5.24 25.17 2.16
CA THR A 588 4.24 24.48 1.34
C THR A 588 2.94 25.27 1.17
N THR A 589 2.85 26.48 1.75
CA THR A 589 1.64 27.31 1.70
C THR A 589 1.88 28.62 0.95
N THR A 590 0.84 29.18 0.38
CA THR A 590 0.84 30.45 -0.35
C THR A 590 -0.39 31.28 0.03
N PRO A 591 -0.31 32.62 0.01
CA PRO A 591 -1.49 33.45 0.23
C PRO A 591 -2.55 33.24 -0.85
N LEU A 592 -3.82 33.33 -0.45
CA LEU A 592 -4.97 33.40 -1.36
C LEU A 592 -5.45 34.85 -1.42
N TYR A 593 -5.37 35.46 -2.59
CA TYR A 593 -5.76 36.86 -2.82
C TYR A 593 -7.19 36.98 -3.35
N GLU A 594 -7.89 38.01 -2.93
CA GLU A 594 -9.20 38.39 -3.44
C GLU A 594 -9.04 39.46 -4.54
N TYR A 595 -9.79 39.32 -5.62
CA TYR A 595 -9.85 40.29 -6.72
C TYR A 595 -11.31 40.69 -6.98
N GLY A 596 -11.61 41.99 -6.84
CA GLY A 596 -12.94 42.54 -7.09
C GLY A 596 -13.06 43.14 -8.49
N HIS A 597 -14.19 42.94 -9.16
CA HIS A 597 -14.50 43.57 -10.44
C HIS A 597 -15.14 44.94 -10.24
N GLN A 598 -14.59 45.97 -10.91
CA GLN A 598 -14.96 47.38 -10.71
C GLN A 598 -16.44 47.68 -11.02
N GLU A 599 -17.00 47.07 -12.08
CA GLU A 599 -18.37 47.36 -12.52
C GLU A 599 -19.43 46.39 -11.99
N THR A 600 -19.09 45.11 -11.79
CA THR A 600 -20.08 44.06 -11.49
C THR A 600 -20.15 43.72 -10.00
N GLY A 601 -19.18 44.18 -9.20
CA GLY A 601 -19.08 43.80 -7.78
C GLY A 601 -18.72 42.32 -7.54
N ARG A 602 -18.34 41.60 -8.60
CA ARG A 602 -17.95 40.18 -8.53
C ARG A 602 -16.56 40.00 -7.93
N TYR A 603 -16.38 38.95 -7.14
CA TYR A 603 -15.08 38.55 -6.59
C TYR A 603 -14.57 37.24 -7.20
N VAL A 604 -13.25 37.15 -7.41
CA VAL A 604 -12.52 35.92 -7.76
C VAL A 604 -11.31 35.78 -6.84
N TYR A 605 -10.81 34.54 -6.66
CA TYR A 605 -9.71 34.27 -5.73
C TYR A 605 -8.57 33.53 -6.43
N ARG A 606 -7.34 34.02 -6.28
CA ARG A 606 -6.15 33.47 -6.95
C ARG A 606 -4.97 33.39 -5.98
N THR A 607 -4.12 32.38 -6.16
CA THR A 607 -2.85 32.24 -5.44
C THR A 607 -1.71 33.03 -6.09
N ASP A 608 -1.86 33.36 -7.37
CA ASP A 608 -0.96 34.24 -8.12
C ASP A 608 -1.24 35.70 -7.74
N ALA A 609 -0.25 36.34 -7.11
CA ALA A 609 -0.33 37.72 -6.68
C ALA A 609 -0.37 38.71 -7.86
N ASP A 610 0.20 38.32 -9.00
CA ASP A 610 0.36 39.17 -10.18
C ASP A 610 -0.69 38.86 -11.25
N TRP A 611 -1.72 38.10 -10.91
CA TRP A 611 -2.84 37.82 -11.80
C TRP A 611 -3.53 39.11 -12.25
N GLN A 612 -3.68 39.26 -13.56
CA GLN A 612 -4.32 40.43 -14.19
C GLN A 612 -5.45 39.99 -15.11
N GLN A 613 -6.62 40.61 -14.92
CA GLN A 613 -7.74 40.54 -15.85
C GLN A 613 -8.40 41.91 -15.92
N VAL A 614 -8.80 42.32 -17.13
CA VAL A 614 -9.49 43.60 -17.36
C VAL A 614 -10.69 43.71 -16.42
N GLY A 615 -10.81 44.85 -15.74
CA GLY A 615 -11.91 45.14 -14.81
C GLY A 615 -11.69 44.65 -13.38
N TYR A 616 -10.69 43.81 -13.10
CA TYR A 616 -10.39 43.30 -11.75
C TYR A 616 -9.25 44.05 -11.06
N PHE A 617 -9.39 44.29 -9.75
CA PHE A 617 -8.32 44.81 -8.89
C PHE A 617 -8.10 43.89 -7.68
N ARG A 618 -6.83 43.71 -7.28
CA ARG A 618 -6.46 42.91 -6.10
C ARG A 618 -6.73 43.69 -4.82
N THR A 619 -7.25 43.03 -3.79
CA THR A 619 -7.28 43.61 -2.44
C THR A 619 -5.86 43.72 -1.84
N PRO A 620 -5.59 44.67 -0.92
CA PRO A 620 -4.27 44.82 -0.33
C PRO A 620 -3.81 43.65 0.55
N VAL A 621 -4.77 42.96 1.18
CA VAL A 621 -4.53 41.88 2.16
C VAL A 621 -5.08 40.58 1.58
N ALA A 622 -4.25 39.53 1.59
CA ALA A 622 -4.70 38.17 1.30
C ALA A 622 -5.71 37.68 2.35
N VAL A 623 -6.60 36.79 1.94
CA VAL A 623 -7.72 36.31 2.76
C VAL A 623 -7.24 35.28 3.79
N CYS A 624 -6.42 34.33 3.34
CA CYS A 624 -5.88 33.23 4.14
C CYS A 624 -4.64 32.66 3.44
N ARG A 625 -4.01 31.65 4.04
CA ARG A 625 -2.98 30.84 3.40
C ARG A 625 -3.51 29.46 3.04
N VAL A 626 -3.37 29.10 1.78
CA VAL A 626 -3.73 27.80 1.20
C VAL A 626 -2.46 27.03 0.82
N TRP A 627 -2.60 25.77 0.44
CA TRP A 627 -1.49 24.90 0.10
C TRP A 627 -1.11 25.06 -1.38
N LYS A 628 0.19 25.03 -1.67
CA LYS A 628 0.75 25.15 -3.02
C LYS A 628 0.44 23.90 -3.85
N GLY A 629 0.17 24.09 -5.13
CA GLY A 629 -0.10 23.00 -6.06
C GLY A 629 1.17 22.40 -6.67
N LEU A 630 1.07 22.11 -7.97
CA LEU A 630 2.11 21.49 -8.78
C LEU A 630 3.34 22.41 -8.96
N GLU A 631 3.15 23.73 -8.87
CA GLU A 631 4.16 24.77 -9.08
C GLU A 631 5.30 24.74 -8.04
N TYR A 632 5.06 24.19 -6.85
CA TYR A 632 6.08 24.16 -5.79
C TYR A 632 7.10 23.04 -6.03
N SER A 633 8.37 23.41 -6.20
CA SER A 633 9.48 22.47 -6.39
C SER A 633 10.03 21.84 -5.11
N GLY A 634 9.55 22.24 -3.93
CA GLY A 634 10.12 21.81 -2.65
C GLY A 634 11.39 22.59 -2.28
N PRO A 635 11.93 22.38 -1.07
CA PRO A 635 13.27 22.83 -0.74
C PRO A 635 14.30 22.10 -1.64
N PRO A 636 15.46 22.71 -1.95
CA PRO A 636 16.52 22.02 -2.68
C PRO A 636 16.91 20.73 -1.95
N GLU A 637 17.08 19.64 -2.71
CA GLU A 637 17.55 18.35 -2.17
C GLU A 637 18.89 18.58 -1.43
N ARG A 638 18.98 18.06 -0.19
CA ARG A 638 20.17 18.21 0.66
C ARG A 638 21.24 17.18 0.33
#